data_AF-A0A563W1W2-F1
#
_entry.id   AF-A0A563W1W2-F1
#
_cell.length_a   1.000
_cell.length_b   1.000
_cell.length_c   1.000
_cell.angle_alpha   90.00
_cell.angle_beta   90.00
_cell.angle_gamma   90.00
#
_symmetry.space_group_name_H-M   'P 1'
#
loop_
_entity.id
_entity.type
_entity.pdbx_description
1 polymer ?
#
loop_
_entity_poly.entity_id
_entity_poly.type
_entity_poly.pdbx_seq_one_letter_code
_entity_poly.pdbx_strand_id
1 'polypeptide(L)'
;MAIITVTNNANQSEGSLRSAIQTAQSGDTIKFSSSLANQTISLDKFIGIDKSLTIDGSDVPGLTISGGEQTNIFRLAQKNKNLTVQNLTLADSHHKEGTGGAIWATENSNLNLNNVEVINNISQGAAIHGQEGTNITVTNSTFENNDGTLNGQSTKSHSAGGISLFGGGSLTVNNSKFYDNQGYGGGAIRVAISDVNITDSEFVGNDSTSGADKTFVDVPGGGGALYIDGASVPLDDRFAPPENFDLRKPESGNIIISNNLFEKNRAAGEGGGILAYGYNQDRVIIKNNEINNNEVIDNIQGNARGGGIRASGFIEIDNTTITNNKAENGGGLYWQGEVPAKISNSILANNQAVNGGAIYDGLWSAEIEIINTNFDSNSATNEGGVFYSKTNRPVSFQNSQFTNNTPDNINDVSLDSNFPDISSGSKSNNNIFGSEQNSYLVGLNGDDSLTGNGGNDYLDGGANEDHLIGGTGNDTLIGGSNRNYLDGGEGDDIFVGGDGQDVMQGGGGKDTFVIGDANKIFYNNQPWYDHAFIEDFQPGEDTMELKGQPSDYRVDYASNQGRSGTGIFSSSGMIALIEKISPDDFSLNASYINYINGNNTANNNSSMALTQDSSEDNSVELTQNSSDNSPIELTQNSSFSGQPGYVAAEHNGLIIWNNDDTWHIEATGDLDGSNFTGQIIIDGLIQNLDTNNLENNDRVGFVDNSNQILEFDLKVLERGKDTISFDVTDETSLSLDLGDNNDVSVKAGASLEEINV
;
A
#
# COMPACT_ATOMS: atom_id res chain seq x y z
N MET A 1 44.61 26.60 12.52
CA MET A 1 43.35 27.25 12.91
C MET A 1 43.56 28.76 12.92
N ALA A 2 43.80 29.33 11.74
CA ALA A 2 43.63 30.74 11.47
C ALA A 2 42.17 31.01 11.02
N ILE A 3 41.74 32.26 11.10
CA ILE A 3 40.51 32.73 10.46
C ILE A 3 40.91 33.42 9.15
N ILE A 4 40.28 33.03 8.04
CA ILE A 4 40.50 33.61 6.72
C ILE A 4 39.18 34.24 6.27
N THR A 5 39.21 35.54 5.95
CA THR A 5 38.00 36.31 5.63
C THR A 5 37.81 36.44 4.12
N VAL A 6 36.67 35.98 3.62
CA VAL A 6 36.16 36.28 2.26
C VAL A 6 35.64 37.72 2.24
N THR A 7 36.11 38.54 1.31
CA THR A 7 35.83 39.99 1.27
C THR A 7 34.99 40.44 0.08
N ASN A 8 34.83 39.59 -0.94
CA ASN A 8 34.01 39.84 -2.12
C ASN A 8 33.31 38.56 -2.61
N ASN A 9 32.28 38.74 -3.44
CA ASN A 9 31.46 37.67 -4.00
C ASN A 9 31.90 37.21 -5.41
N ALA A 10 33.05 37.66 -5.91
CA ALA A 10 33.52 37.26 -7.24
C ALA A 10 33.92 35.78 -7.24
N ASN A 11 33.57 35.03 -8.28
CA ASN A 11 33.89 33.59 -8.37
C ASN A 11 35.40 33.28 -8.20
N GLN A 12 36.27 34.09 -8.82
CA GLN A 12 37.73 33.91 -8.76
C GLN A 12 38.48 35.25 -8.82
N SER A 13 38.85 35.78 -7.65
CA SER A 13 39.80 36.88 -7.49
C SER A 13 40.46 36.81 -6.12
N GLU A 14 41.42 37.70 -5.84
CA GLU A 14 41.90 37.92 -4.47
C GLU A 14 40.71 38.27 -3.56
N GLY A 15 40.68 37.66 -2.36
CA GLY A 15 39.59 37.85 -1.39
C GLY A 15 38.29 37.08 -1.66
N SER A 16 38.19 36.29 -2.75
CA SER A 16 37.02 35.43 -2.96
C SER A 16 37.05 34.15 -2.12
N LEU A 17 35.90 33.46 -2.01
CA LEU A 17 35.78 32.16 -1.34
C LEU A 17 36.77 31.12 -1.89
N ARG A 18 36.94 31.07 -3.22
CA ARG A 18 37.89 30.16 -3.89
C ARG A 18 39.34 30.48 -3.49
N SER A 19 39.70 31.76 -3.41
CA SER A 19 41.03 32.20 -2.95
C SER A 19 41.26 31.89 -1.46
N ALA A 20 40.25 32.13 -0.61
CA ALA A 20 40.30 31.81 0.81
C ALA A 20 40.54 30.31 1.05
N ILE A 21 39.74 29.44 0.44
CA ILE A 21 39.89 27.97 0.55
C ILE A 21 41.24 27.49 -0.02
N GLN A 22 41.74 28.09 -1.10
CA GLN A 22 43.05 27.76 -1.66
C GLN A 22 44.19 28.06 -0.67
N THR A 23 44.17 29.22 -0.03
CA THR A 23 45.21 29.65 0.94
C THR A 23 45.12 28.96 2.31
N ALA A 24 43.93 28.50 2.69
CA ALA A 24 43.68 27.84 3.97
C ALA A 24 44.52 26.60 4.21
N GLN A 25 44.86 26.36 5.49
CA GLN A 25 45.47 25.12 5.97
C GLN A 25 44.41 24.23 6.60
N SER A 26 44.73 22.95 6.83
CA SER A 26 43.80 22.01 7.48
C SER A 26 43.52 22.45 8.93
N GLY A 27 42.24 22.56 9.28
CA GLY A 27 41.74 23.06 10.55
C GLY A 27 41.55 24.59 10.61
N ASP A 28 41.66 25.31 9.49
CA ASP A 28 41.33 26.73 9.45
C ASP A 28 39.82 26.98 9.27
N THR A 29 39.38 28.17 9.69
CA THR A 29 37.99 28.62 9.58
C THR A 29 37.88 29.71 8.51
N ILE A 30 37.04 29.48 7.52
CA ILE A 30 36.63 30.49 6.54
C ILE A 30 35.44 31.25 7.13
N LYS A 31 35.58 32.57 7.26
CA LYS A 31 34.51 33.51 7.62
C LYS A 31 34.32 34.52 6.49
N PHE A 32 33.27 35.32 6.56
CA PHE A 32 32.91 36.28 5.53
C PHE A 32 32.83 37.69 6.10
N SER A 33 33.21 38.68 5.31
CA SER A 33 33.02 40.10 5.62
C SER A 33 31.53 40.42 5.69
N SER A 34 31.09 41.14 6.73
CA SER A 34 29.69 41.58 6.91
C SER A 34 29.10 42.34 5.72
N SER A 35 29.94 42.88 4.84
CA SER A 35 29.56 43.44 3.54
C SER A 35 28.86 42.44 2.60
N LEU A 36 28.97 41.13 2.84
CA LEU A 36 28.40 40.05 2.02
C LEU A 36 27.02 39.55 2.51
N ALA A 37 26.45 40.14 3.56
CA ALA A 37 25.09 39.80 3.99
C ALA A 37 24.07 40.02 2.87
N ASN A 38 23.13 39.07 2.71
CA ASN A 38 22.14 39.02 1.62
C ASN A 38 22.74 39.06 0.19
N GLN A 39 23.98 38.62 -0.01
CA GLN A 39 24.58 38.47 -1.34
C GLN A 39 24.64 37.00 -1.77
N THR A 40 24.81 36.79 -3.07
CA THR A 40 25.08 35.48 -3.66
C THR A 40 26.53 35.42 -4.15
N ILE A 41 27.22 34.32 -3.85
CA ILE A 41 28.48 33.92 -4.47
C ILE A 41 28.17 32.84 -5.50
N SER A 42 28.02 33.22 -6.76
CA SER A 42 27.74 32.29 -7.86
C SER A 42 29.04 31.66 -8.39
N LEU A 43 29.05 30.33 -8.52
CA LEU A 43 30.19 29.56 -9.00
C LEU A 43 30.01 29.12 -10.46
N ASP A 44 31.06 29.24 -11.27
CA ASP A 44 31.13 28.64 -12.63
C ASP A 44 31.62 27.19 -12.61
N LYS A 45 32.23 26.77 -11.50
CA LYS A 45 32.76 25.44 -11.25
C LYS A 45 32.85 25.18 -9.74
N PHE A 46 32.58 23.96 -9.31
CA PHE A 46 32.77 23.53 -7.92
C PHE A 46 34.12 23.95 -7.31
N ILE A 47 34.13 24.10 -5.99
CA ILE A 47 35.36 24.30 -5.21
C ILE A 47 35.81 22.94 -4.67
N GLY A 48 36.97 22.47 -5.14
CA GLY A 48 37.63 21.30 -4.59
C GLY A 48 38.26 21.61 -3.24
N ILE A 49 37.99 20.76 -2.25
CA ILE A 49 38.50 20.85 -0.88
C ILE A 49 39.33 19.60 -0.59
N ASP A 50 40.62 19.77 -0.33
CA ASP A 50 41.59 18.69 -0.09
C ASP A 50 42.11 18.65 1.35
N LYS A 51 41.49 19.44 2.24
CA LYS A 51 41.92 19.71 3.62
C LYS A 51 40.69 19.83 4.52
N SER A 52 40.83 19.56 5.83
CA SER A 52 39.70 19.73 6.75
C SER A 52 39.46 21.22 7.02
N LEU A 53 38.21 21.69 7.00
CA LEU A 53 37.86 23.12 7.14
C LEU A 53 36.55 23.31 7.89
N THR A 54 36.37 24.52 8.45
CA THR A 54 35.06 25.07 8.82
C THR A 54 34.75 26.25 7.90
N ILE A 55 33.53 26.33 7.35
CA ILE A 55 33.02 27.46 6.58
C ILE A 55 31.80 28.00 7.34
N ASP A 56 31.91 29.24 7.83
CA ASP A 56 30.97 29.79 8.82
C ASP A 56 30.43 31.17 8.40
N GLY A 57 29.13 31.20 8.09
CA GLY A 57 28.39 32.41 7.72
C GLY A 57 27.77 33.18 8.89
N SER A 58 28.09 32.87 10.15
CA SER A 58 27.44 33.49 11.33
C SER A 58 27.48 35.03 11.37
N ASP A 59 28.45 35.66 10.70
CA ASP A 59 28.60 37.12 10.62
C ASP A 59 27.89 37.75 9.39
N VAL A 60 27.23 36.95 8.54
CA VAL A 60 26.68 37.33 7.22
C VAL A 60 25.30 36.68 6.95
N PRO A 61 24.23 37.10 7.64
CA PRO A 61 22.89 36.56 7.41
C PRO A 61 22.45 36.69 5.94
N GLY A 62 21.78 35.66 5.43
CA GLY A 62 21.28 35.60 4.04
C GLY A 62 22.38 35.44 2.98
N LEU A 63 23.61 35.06 3.34
CA LEU A 63 24.64 34.76 2.34
C LEU A 63 24.37 33.40 1.67
N THR A 64 24.13 33.45 0.36
CA THR A 64 23.99 32.26 -0.49
C THR A 64 25.28 31.94 -1.22
N ILE A 65 25.68 30.66 -1.23
CA ILE A 65 26.70 30.13 -2.13
C ILE A 65 25.94 29.31 -3.18
N SER A 66 25.99 29.73 -4.44
CA SER A 66 25.16 29.20 -5.52
C SER A 66 25.98 28.44 -6.55
N GLY A 67 25.48 27.27 -6.96
CA GLY A 67 26.04 26.47 -8.06
C GLY A 67 25.76 27.02 -9.46
N GLY A 68 25.05 28.16 -9.56
CA GLY A 68 24.83 28.90 -10.80
C GLY A 68 24.09 28.12 -11.90
N GLU A 69 23.27 27.14 -11.50
CA GLU A 69 22.58 26.16 -12.37
C GLU A 69 23.54 25.41 -13.32
N GLN A 70 24.81 25.24 -12.93
CA GLN A 70 25.85 24.69 -13.81
C GLN A 70 26.79 23.69 -13.14
N THR A 71 26.93 23.74 -11.82
CA THR A 71 27.98 22.98 -11.12
C THR A 71 27.61 22.66 -9.67
N ASN A 72 28.36 21.73 -9.06
CA ASN A 72 28.27 21.52 -7.61
C ASN A 72 28.91 22.67 -6.84
N ILE A 73 28.62 22.82 -5.54
CA ILE A 73 29.24 23.86 -4.73
C ILE A 73 30.60 23.36 -4.17
N PHE A 74 30.60 22.31 -3.35
CA PHE A 74 31.80 21.78 -2.69
C PHE A 74 32.07 20.31 -3.03
N ARG A 75 33.33 19.96 -3.28
CA ARG A 75 33.76 18.56 -3.42
C ARG A 75 34.96 18.26 -2.51
N LEU A 76 34.78 17.41 -1.49
CA LEU A 76 35.91 16.91 -0.68
C LEU A 76 36.65 15.86 -1.52
N ALA A 77 37.76 16.26 -2.14
CA ALA A 77 38.45 15.48 -3.17
C ALA A 77 39.50 14.50 -2.62
N GLN A 78 39.56 14.31 -1.30
CA GLN A 78 40.49 13.40 -0.62
C GLN A 78 39.81 12.71 0.56
N LYS A 79 40.15 11.42 0.78
CA LYS A 79 39.64 10.61 1.89
C LYS A 79 40.05 11.18 3.25
N ASN A 80 39.29 10.85 4.30
CA ASN A 80 39.60 11.22 5.69
C ASN A 80 39.70 12.74 5.91
N LYS A 81 38.71 13.50 5.45
CA LYS A 81 38.64 14.96 5.61
C LYS A 81 37.38 15.37 6.35
N ASN A 82 37.46 16.48 7.09
CA ASN A 82 36.33 16.99 7.86
C ASN A 82 35.91 18.35 7.28
N LEU A 83 34.68 18.46 6.77
CA LEU A 83 34.09 19.74 6.41
C LEU A 83 32.95 20.07 7.38
N THR A 84 32.99 21.26 7.95
CA THR A 84 31.86 21.83 8.68
C THR A 84 31.35 23.05 7.91
N VAL A 85 30.05 23.09 7.62
CA VAL A 85 29.37 24.23 6.99
C VAL A 85 28.27 24.69 7.94
N GLN A 86 28.18 26.00 8.18
CA GLN A 86 27.21 26.54 9.13
C GLN A 86 26.76 27.96 8.81
N ASN A 87 25.50 28.27 9.10
CA ASN A 87 24.87 29.60 8.96
C ASN A 87 24.90 30.14 7.51
N LEU A 88 24.57 29.30 6.53
CA LEU A 88 24.68 29.60 5.09
C LEU A 88 23.57 28.94 4.29
N THR A 89 23.23 29.53 3.14
CA THR A 89 22.38 28.90 2.11
C THR A 89 23.26 28.31 1.01
N LEU A 90 23.03 27.05 0.65
CA LEU A 90 23.69 26.31 -0.44
C LEU A 90 22.64 25.99 -1.51
N ALA A 91 22.66 26.73 -2.63
CA ALA A 91 21.55 26.73 -3.56
C ALA A 91 21.91 26.59 -5.05
N ASP A 92 20.89 26.32 -5.86
CA ASP A 92 20.88 26.40 -7.33
C ASP A 92 22.08 25.69 -7.99
N SER A 93 22.44 24.50 -7.49
CA SER A 93 23.35 23.62 -8.22
C SER A 93 22.59 22.80 -9.27
N HIS A 94 23.21 22.57 -10.41
CA HIS A 94 22.68 21.64 -11.41
C HIS A 94 23.85 20.85 -12.01
N HIS A 95 24.01 19.59 -11.58
CA HIS A 95 25.13 18.76 -12.00
C HIS A 95 24.70 17.48 -12.72
N LYS A 96 24.84 17.51 -14.06
CA LYS A 96 24.45 16.42 -14.96
C LYS A 96 25.40 15.21 -14.96
N GLU A 97 26.64 15.38 -14.51
CA GLU A 97 27.70 14.36 -14.67
C GLU A 97 28.00 13.56 -13.38
N GLY A 98 27.30 13.81 -12.26
CA GLY A 98 27.57 13.11 -11.00
C GLY A 98 26.65 13.43 -9.82
N THR A 99 26.90 12.74 -8.71
CA THR A 99 26.19 12.88 -7.44
C THR A 99 26.63 14.12 -6.65
N GLY A 100 25.82 14.57 -5.68
CA GLY A 100 26.22 15.55 -4.66
C GLY A 100 26.08 17.01 -5.11
N GLY A 101 24.86 17.44 -5.42
CA GLY A 101 24.49 18.80 -5.88
C GLY A 101 25.22 19.92 -5.13
N ALA A 102 24.85 20.19 -3.87
CA ALA A 102 25.57 21.13 -3.02
C ALA A 102 26.93 20.58 -2.58
N ILE A 103 26.97 19.39 -1.97
CA ILE A 103 28.21 18.81 -1.41
C ILE A 103 28.38 17.35 -1.83
N TRP A 104 29.57 17.05 -2.34
CA TRP A 104 30.04 15.68 -2.57
C TRP A 104 31.24 15.38 -1.65
N ALA A 105 31.13 14.32 -0.84
CA ALA A 105 32.18 13.85 0.06
C ALA A 105 32.70 12.47 -0.32
N THR A 106 34.02 12.36 -0.49
CA THR A 106 34.71 11.08 -0.72
C THR A 106 34.92 10.32 0.61
N GLU A 107 35.34 9.06 0.50
CA GLU A 107 35.29 8.03 1.54
C GLU A 107 35.93 8.43 2.89
N ASN A 108 35.36 7.90 3.97
CA ASN A 108 35.83 8.08 5.36
C ASN A 108 35.89 9.55 5.82
N SER A 109 35.10 10.43 5.20
CA SER A 109 35.04 11.86 5.55
C SER A 109 34.00 12.14 6.65
N ASN A 110 34.11 13.30 7.31
CA ASN A 110 33.10 13.78 8.25
C ASN A 110 32.50 15.09 7.70
N LEU A 111 31.19 15.13 7.53
CA LEU A 111 30.47 16.28 6.99
C LEU A 111 29.44 16.76 8.01
N ASN A 112 29.65 17.96 8.56
CA ASN A 112 28.78 18.56 9.56
C ASN A 112 28.05 19.77 8.95
N LEU A 113 26.72 19.77 8.97
CA LEU A 113 25.86 20.90 8.61
C LEU A 113 25.11 21.37 9.87
N ASN A 114 25.22 22.66 10.19
CA ASN A 114 24.52 23.27 11.32
C ASN A 114 23.92 24.62 10.93
N ASN A 115 22.60 24.76 11.01
CA ASN A 115 21.89 25.96 10.55
C ASN A 115 22.23 26.26 9.08
N VAL A 116 22.05 25.28 8.20
CA VAL A 116 22.29 25.38 6.76
C VAL A 116 20.99 25.17 6.01
N GLU A 117 20.75 26.02 5.01
CA GLU A 117 19.68 25.84 4.03
C GLU A 117 20.27 25.19 2.78
N VAL A 118 19.67 24.11 2.30
CA VAL A 118 20.08 23.38 1.09
C VAL A 118 18.87 23.36 0.15
N ILE A 119 18.87 24.24 -0.85
CA ILE A 119 17.65 24.59 -1.61
C ILE A 119 17.88 24.49 -3.13
N ASN A 120 16.92 23.97 -3.90
CA ASN A 120 16.96 23.93 -5.38
C ASN A 120 18.20 23.23 -5.98
N ASN A 121 18.75 22.21 -5.31
CA ASN A 121 19.94 21.51 -5.81
C ASN A 121 19.53 20.29 -6.67
N ILE A 122 19.92 20.30 -7.94
CA ILE A 122 19.60 19.27 -8.92
C ILE A 122 20.86 18.45 -9.27
N SER A 123 20.83 17.12 -9.13
CA SER A 123 21.99 16.27 -9.45
C SER A 123 21.61 14.82 -9.78
N GLN A 124 22.54 14.05 -10.36
CA GLN A 124 22.40 12.59 -10.46
C GLN A 124 22.73 11.91 -9.13
N GLY A 125 21.91 12.10 -8.10
CA GLY A 125 22.24 11.60 -6.76
C GLY A 125 21.41 12.20 -5.66
N ALA A 126 21.89 13.30 -5.07
CA ALA A 126 21.27 14.07 -4.00
C ALA A 126 21.99 15.40 -3.81
N ALA A 127 21.36 16.38 -3.14
CA ALA A 127 22.01 17.64 -2.79
C ALA A 127 23.28 17.42 -1.94
N ILE A 128 23.23 16.51 -0.98
CA ILE A 128 24.38 16.10 -0.16
C ILE A 128 24.66 14.62 -0.39
N HIS A 129 25.90 14.28 -0.70
CA HIS A 129 26.30 12.91 -1.02
C HIS A 129 27.58 12.49 -0.27
N GLY A 130 27.49 11.39 0.49
CA GLY A 130 28.63 10.72 1.12
C GLY A 130 28.96 9.39 0.45
N GLN A 131 30.24 9.18 0.13
CA GLN A 131 30.79 7.88 -0.26
C GLN A 131 31.05 6.98 0.96
N GLU A 132 31.48 5.75 0.73
CA GLU A 132 31.73 4.71 1.76
C GLU A 132 32.48 5.23 3.00
N GLY A 133 31.99 4.89 4.19
CA GLY A 133 32.57 5.29 5.48
C GLY A 133 32.36 6.75 5.88
N THR A 134 31.57 7.53 5.12
CA THR A 134 31.33 8.94 5.45
C THR A 134 30.36 9.09 6.63
N ASN A 135 30.70 9.95 7.59
CA ASN A 135 29.77 10.36 8.64
C ASN A 135 29.13 11.70 8.26
N ILE A 136 27.81 11.75 8.22
CA ILE A 136 27.04 12.96 7.92
C ILE A 136 26.26 13.35 9.18
N THR A 137 26.45 14.56 9.68
CA THR A 137 25.69 15.13 10.79
C THR A 137 24.98 16.40 10.34
N VAL A 138 23.67 16.44 10.50
CA VAL A 138 22.80 17.55 10.10
C VAL A 138 22.02 18.04 11.32
N THR A 139 22.09 19.35 11.59
CA THR A 139 21.45 19.97 12.75
C THR A 139 20.83 21.31 12.36
N ASN A 140 19.63 21.61 12.87
CA ASN A 140 18.96 22.92 12.67
C ASN A 140 18.83 23.35 11.19
N SER A 141 18.76 22.40 10.25
CA SER A 141 18.98 22.67 8.82
C SER A 141 17.74 22.35 7.98
N THR A 142 17.60 23.02 6.83
CA THR A 142 16.46 22.85 5.92
C THR A 142 16.93 22.34 4.57
N PHE A 143 16.23 21.35 4.03
CA PHE A 143 16.43 20.74 2.71
C PHE A 143 15.13 20.89 1.93
N GLU A 144 15.10 21.77 0.95
CA GLU A 144 13.87 22.16 0.26
C GLU A 144 14.05 22.10 -1.27
N ASN A 145 13.06 21.53 -1.99
CA ASN A 145 13.03 21.52 -3.46
C ASN A 145 14.31 20.94 -4.12
N ASN A 146 14.99 19.97 -3.47
CA ASN A 146 16.17 19.33 -4.05
C ASN A 146 15.80 18.09 -4.86
N ASP A 147 16.49 17.86 -5.96
CA ASP A 147 16.17 16.82 -6.94
C ASP A 147 17.39 15.92 -7.23
N GLY A 148 17.32 14.67 -6.77
CA GLY A 148 18.29 13.60 -7.07
C GLY A 148 18.00 12.83 -8.36
N THR A 149 16.85 13.09 -8.99
CA THR A 149 16.38 12.43 -10.23
C THR A 149 16.93 13.09 -11.50
N LEU A 150 17.57 14.26 -11.40
CA LEU A 150 18.00 15.07 -12.54
C LEU A 150 16.84 15.35 -13.52
N ASN A 151 15.72 15.88 -13.01
CA ASN A 151 14.46 16.11 -13.71
C ASN A 151 13.94 14.83 -14.40
N GLY A 152 13.97 13.69 -13.70
CA GLY A 152 13.61 12.37 -14.23
C GLY A 152 14.60 11.77 -15.24
N GLN A 153 15.80 12.35 -15.41
CA GLN A 153 16.80 11.89 -16.40
C GLN A 153 18.01 11.14 -15.80
N SER A 154 18.05 10.98 -14.48
CA SER A 154 19.11 10.26 -13.78
C SER A 154 19.09 8.77 -14.14
N THR A 155 20.29 8.19 -14.31
CA THR A 155 20.50 6.75 -14.51
C THR A 155 20.85 6.03 -13.21
N LYS A 156 20.78 6.72 -12.06
CA LYS A 156 21.12 6.21 -10.74
C LYS A 156 19.86 5.86 -9.95
N SER A 157 19.51 4.58 -9.85
CA SER A 157 18.43 4.08 -8.97
C SER A 157 18.62 4.41 -7.48
N HIS A 158 19.86 4.72 -7.08
CA HIS A 158 20.25 5.00 -5.70
C HIS A 158 20.16 6.49 -5.31
N SER A 159 19.26 7.26 -5.93
CA SER A 159 19.12 8.71 -5.69
C SER A 159 18.17 9.06 -4.54
N ALA A 160 18.37 10.24 -3.95
CA ALA A 160 17.45 10.92 -3.06
C ALA A 160 17.51 12.44 -3.26
N GLY A 161 16.49 13.22 -2.93
CA GLY A 161 16.57 14.67 -3.16
C GLY A 161 17.56 15.36 -2.22
N GLY A 162 17.41 15.15 -0.92
CA GLY A 162 18.22 15.80 0.12
C GLY A 162 19.59 15.15 0.35
N ILE A 163 19.60 13.93 0.89
CA ILE A 163 20.84 13.25 1.36
C ILE A 163 20.95 11.84 0.79
N SER A 164 22.13 11.49 0.28
CA SER A 164 22.48 10.09 -0.04
C SER A 164 23.78 9.68 0.65
N LEU A 165 23.79 8.49 1.28
CA LEU A 165 24.97 7.93 1.95
C LEU A 165 25.22 6.48 1.50
N PHE A 166 26.44 6.22 1.02
CA PHE A 166 26.97 4.88 0.75
C PHE A 166 27.68 4.32 1.99
N GLY A 167 27.58 3.00 2.18
CA GLY A 167 27.68 2.34 3.49
C GLY A 167 29.02 2.34 4.23
N GLY A 168 29.00 1.71 5.41
CA GLY A 168 30.08 1.70 6.39
C GLY A 168 30.24 3.01 7.18
N GLY A 169 29.30 3.95 7.03
CA GLY A 169 29.33 5.28 7.64
C GLY A 169 28.28 5.46 8.74
N SER A 170 27.85 6.71 8.94
CA SER A 170 26.71 7.02 9.82
C SER A 170 25.96 8.28 9.36
N LEU A 171 24.66 8.33 9.61
CA LEU A 171 23.83 9.50 9.41
C LEU A 171 23.18 9.93 10.74
N THR A 172 23.44 11.16 11.16
CA THR A 172 22.71 11.81 12.28
C THR A 172 21.98 13.04 11.76
N VAL A 173 20.67 13.11 12.02
CA VAL A 173 19.81 14.26 11.72
C VAL A 173 19.08 14.66 12.98
N ASN A 174 19.14 15.95 13.35
CA ASN A 174 18.41 16.49 14.50
C ASN A 174 17.81 17.86 14.18
N ASN A 175 16.58 18.12 14.65
CA ASN A 175 15.90 19.43 14.54
C ASN A 175 15.97 20.02 13.11
N SER A 176 15.65 19.22 12.09
CA SER A 176 15.87 19.58 10.68
C SER A 176 14.63 19.31 9.83
N LYS A 177 14.53 19.96 8.67
CA LYS A 177 13.33 19.98 7.81
C LYS A 177 13.67 19.49 6.41
N PHE A 178 12.85 18.62 5.85
CA PHE A 178 12.97 18.06 4.51
C PHE A 178 11.63 18.22 3.78
N TYR A 179 11.55 19.20 2.90
CA TYR A 179 10.33 19.56 2.18
C TYR A 179 10.48 19.41 0.66
N ASP A 180 9.49 18.81 0.02
CA ASP A 180 9.32 18.79 -1.44
C ASP A 180 10.56 18.27 -2.21
N ASN A 181 11.33 17.36 -1.60
CA ASN A 181 12.53 16.78 -2.22
C ASN A 181 12.15 15.56 -3.09
N GLN A 182 12.87 15.38 -4.21
CA GLN A 182 12.59 14.34 -5.20
C GLN A 182 13.74 13.35 -5.38
N GLY A 183 13.42 12.06 -5.38
CA GLY A 183 14.39 10.96 -5.55
C GLY A 183 13.83 9.78 -6.35
N TYR A 184 14.62 8.72 -6.48
CA TYR A 184 14.12 7.40 -6.93
C TYR A 184 14.21 6.35 -5.82
N GLY A 185 15.29 6.40 -5.03
CA GLY A 185 15.50 5.49 -3.91
C GLY A 185 14.91 6.01 -2.61
N GLY A 186 14.93 7.32 -2.35
CA GLY A 186 14.14 7.92 -1.27
C GLY A 186 13.86 9.40 -1.54
N GLY A 187 12.65 9.92 -1.32
CA GLY A 187 12.35 11.32 -1.69
C GLY A 187 13.25 12.34 -0.99
N ALA A 188 13.42 12.22 0.33
CA ALA A 188 14.31 13.07 1.11
C ALA A 188 15.71 12.45 1.32
N ILE A 189 15.77 11.22 1.82
CA ILE A 189 17.01 10.58 2.30
C ILE A 189 17.11 9.14 1.82
N ARG A 190 18.28 8.75 1.29
CA ARG A 190 18.66 7.35 1.06
C ARG A 190 19.96 6.99 1.77
N VAL A 191 19.94 5.95 2.59
CA VAL A 191 21.11 5.37 3.28
C VAL A 191 21.22 3.89 2.92
N ALA A 192 22.45 3.41 2.76
CA ALA A 192 22.76 1.99 2.77
C ALA A 192 23.77 1.67 3.88
N ILE A 193 23.61 0.53 4.54
CA ILE A 193 24.56 -0.15 5.43
C ILE A 193 25.29 0.82 6.38
N SER A 194 24.54 1.61 7.14
CA SER A 194 25.11 2.63 8.06
C SER A 194 24.20 2.83 9.28
N ASP A 195 24.77 3.14 10.45
CA ASP A 195 23.97 3.56 11.61
C ASP A 195 23.19 4.84 11.28
N VAL A 196 21.90 4.87 11.60
CA VAL A 196 21.01 6.02 11.35
C VAL A 196 20.37 6.49 12.66
N ASN A 197 20.41 7.80 12.90
CA ASN A 197 19.74 8.45 14.02
C ASN A 197 19.06 9.75 13.55
N ILE A 198 17.74 9.71 13.35
CA ILE A 198 16.92 10.82 12.84
C ILE A 198 15.94 11.24 13.94
N THR A 199 16.05 12.50 14.38
CA THR A 199 15.37 12.99 15.58
C THR A 199 14.81 14.39 15.45
N ASP A 200 13.70 14.66 16.12
CA ASP A 200 13.09 16.00 16.25
C ASP A 200 12.87 16.72 14.90
N SER A 201 12.65 15.98 13.81
CA SER A 201 12.73 16.49 12.42
C SER A 201 11.42 16.32 11.64
N GLU A 202 11.27 17.06 10.55
CA GLU A 202 10.05 17.08 9.72
C GLU A 202 10.36 16.67 8.28
N PHE A 203 9.52 15.79 7.73
CA PHE A 203 9.58 15.27 6.36
C PHE A 203 8.21 15.43 5.71
N VAL A 204 8.06 16.45 4.85
CA VAL A 204 6.76 16.80 4.25
C VAL A 204 6.85 16.86 2.73
N GLY A 205 5.89 16.25 2.02
CA GLY A 205 5.77 16.39 0.56
C GLY A 205 6.90 15.78 -0.28
N ASN A 206 7.77 14.95 0.32
CA ASN A 206 8.87 14.33 -0.42
C ASN A 206 8.35 13.18 -1.30
N ASP A 207 8.89 13.05 -2.51
CA ASP A 207 8.33 12.18 -3.56
C ASP A 207 9.43 11.33 -4.22
N SER A 208 9.19 10.01 -4.29
CA SER A 208 10.03 9.05 -5.02
C SER A 208 9.30 8.38 -6.19
N THR A 209 8.06 8.79 -6.49
CA THR A 209 7.15 8.14 -7.45
C THR A 209 7.70 8.10 -8.87
N SER A 210 8.60 9.02 -9.22
CA SER A 210 9.37 9.01 -10.48
C SER A 210 10.29 7.79 -10.68
N GLY A 211 10.46 6.96 -9.64
CA GLY A 211 11.12 5.65 -9.70
C GLY A 211 10.22 4.49 -10.16
N ALA A 212 8.90 4.68 -10.27
CA ALA A 212 7.94 3.60 -10.53
C ALA A 212 8.17 2.83 -11.83
N ASP A 213 8.65 3.50 -12.89
CA ASP A 213 8.95 2.92 -14.22
C ASP A 213 10.33 2.25 -14.32
N LYS A 214 11.16 2.30 -13.26
CA LYS A 214 12.57 1.89 -13.32
C LYS A 214 12.71 0.39 -13.08
N THR A 215 13.26 -0.31 -14.07
CA THR A 215 13.53 -1.75 -13.97
C THR A 215 14.89 -2.05 -13.33
N PHE A 216 14.89 -2.97 -12.35
CA PHE A 216 15.93 -3.97 -12.01
C PHE A 216 16.91 -3.77 -10.81
N VAL A 217 17.27 -4.94 -10.26
CA VAL A 217 18.20 -5.31 -9.16
C VAL A 217 17.89 -4.84 -7.73
N ASP A 218 18.14 -3.59 -7.36
CA ASP A 218 18.33 -3.24 -5.93
C ASP A 218 17.24 -2.37 -5.29
N VAL A 219 16.30 -1.81 -6.07
CA VAL A 219 15.27 -0.89 -5.57
C VAL A 219 13.97 -1.04 -6.39
N PRO A 220 13.00 -1.86 -5.95
CA PRO A 220 11.67 -1.93 -6.55
C PRO A 220 10.83 -0.73 -6.06
N GLY A 221 11.18 0.47 -6.49
CA GLY A 221 10.65 1.71 -5.93
C GLY A 221 11.22 2.03 -4.54
N GLY A 222 11.16 3.31 -4.15
CA GLY A 222 11.86 3.86 -2.99
C GLY A 222 10.94 4.53 -1.97
N GLY A 223 11.41 4.66 -0.73
CA GLY A 223 10.62 5.26 0.35
C GLY A 223 10.29 6.75 0.11
N GLY A 224 9.08 7.19 0.44
CA GLY A 224 8.63 8.54 0.06
C GLY A 224 9.42 9.63 0.77
N ALA A 225 9.70 9.50 2.08
CA ALA A 225 10.70 10.34 2.74
C ALA A 225 12.05 9.60 2.91
N LEU A 226 12.04 8.45 3.59
CA LEU A 226 13.25 7.74 4.00
C LEU A 226 13.37 6.38 3.30
N TYR A 227 14.56 6.06 2.82
CA TYR A 227 14.96 4.71 2.43
C TYR A 227 16.26 4.35 3.13
N ILE A 228 16.22 3.29 3.94
CA ILE A 228 17.37 2.79 4.68
C ILE A 228 17.49 1.29 4.38
N ASP A 229 18.58 0.91 3.72
CA ASP A 229 18.91 -0.47 3.37
C ASP A 229 20.08 -0.95 4.25
N GLY A 230 19.72 -1.50 5.41
CA GLY A 230 20.62 -1.97 6.46
C GLY A 230 21.26 -0.88 7.31
N ALA A 231 21.48 -1.21 8.58
CA ALA A 231 22.48 -0.53 9.40
C ALA A 231 23.83 -1.27 9.39
N SER A 232 23.83 -2.58 9.14
CA SER A 232 25.05 -3.40 9.05
C SER A 232 25.07 -4.33 7.84
N VAL A 233 26.27 -4.84 7.50
CA VAL A 233 26.44 -5.73 6.34
C VAL A 233 25.77 -7.07 6.64
N PRO A 234 24.93 -7.62 5.73
CA PRO A 234 24.36 -8.95 5.88
C PRO A 234 25.44 -10.03 5.93
N LEU A 235 25.07 -11.18 6.45
CA LEU A 235 25.93 -12.33 6.73
C LEU A 235 26.82 -12.79 5.53
N ASP A 236 28.00 -12.18 5.41
CA ASP A 236 29.16 -12.49 4.53
C ASP A 236 29.77 -13.88 4.83
N ASP A 237 30.74 -14.42 4.07
CA ASP A 237 31.31 -15.78 4.33
C ASP A 237 31.99 -15.97 5.72
N ARG A 238 32.21 -14.89 6.49
CA ARG A 238 32.50 -14.94 7.94
C ARG A 238 31.30 -15.35 8.80
N PHE A 239 30.13 -15.47 8.16
CA PHE A 239 28.79 -15.54 8.70
C PHE A 239 27.89 -16.50 7.89
N ALA A 240 28.46 -17.53 7.25
CA ALA A 240 27.81 -18.83 7.47
C ALA A 240 27.66 -18.93 9.00
N PRO A 241 26.42 -18.96 9.55
CA PRO A 241 26.22 -18.66 10.97
C PRO A 241 27.13 -19.58 11.77
N PRO A 242 28.06 -19.05 12.60
CA PRO A 242 28.83 -19.92 13.48
C PRO A 242 27.82 -20.76 14.27
N GLU A 243 28.18 -21.98 14.68
CA GLU A 243 27.26 -22.99 15.24
C GLU A 243 26.46 -22.55 16.50
N ASN A 244 26.61 -21.29 16.93
CA ASN A 244 25.94 -20.64 18.05
C ASN A 244 25.32 -19.25 17.72
N PHE A 245 25.09 -18.88 16.44
CA PHE A 245 24.44 -17.60 16.11
C PHE A 245 22.96 -17.62 16.54
N ASP A 246 22.59 -16.79 17.52
CA ASP A 246 21.25 -16.74 18.09
C ASP A 246 20.43 -15.67 17.35
N LEU A 247 19.71 -16.08 16.29
CA LEU A 247 18.82 -15.25 15.45
C LEU A 247 17.71 -14.48 16.22
N ARG A 248 17.70 -14.55 17.55
CA ARG A 248 16.75 -13.88 18.45
C ARG A 248 17.37 -12.70 19.21
N LYS A 249 18.55 -12.20 18.80
CA LYS A 249 19.17 -10.99 19.35
C LYS A 249 19.78 -10.09 18.27
N PRO A 250 19.66 -8.75 18.38
CA PRO A 250 20.38 -7.81 17.52
C PRO A 250 21.87 -7.76 17.90
N GLU A 251 22.76 -7.71 16.90
CA GLU A 251 24.21 -7.77 17.14
C GLU A 251 25.07 -6.71 16.42
N SER A 252 24.60 -5.97 15.39
CA SER A 252 25.54 -5.14 14.60
C SER A 252 25.11 -3.78 14.01
N GLY A 253 23.86 -3.30 14.14
CA GLY A 253 23.49 -1.98 13.63
C GLY A 253 22.21 -1.37 14.22
N ASN A 254 22.10 -0.03 14.23
CA ASN A 254 20.93 0.69 14.74
C ASN A 254 20.33 1.65 13.69
N ILE A 255 19.02 1.53 13.49
CA ILE A 255 18.18 2.51 12.81
C ILE A 255 17.26 3.12 13.87
N ILE A 256 17.45 4.39 14.20
CA ILE A 256 16.66 5.12 15.21
C ILE A 256 15.95 6.29 14.54
N ILE A 257 14.63 6.28 14.59
CA ILE A 257 13.77 7.33 14.05
C ILE A 257 12.81 7.76 15.17
N SER A 258 13.02 8.92 15.78
CA SER A 258 12.15 9.36 16.89
C SER A 258 11.83 10.84 17.00
N ASN A 259 10.61 11.15 17.44
CA ASN A 259 10.09 12.52 17.58
C ASN A 259 9.98 13.26 16.23
N ASN A 260 9.67 12.57 15.13
CA ASN A 260 9.60 13.16 13.80
C ASN A 260 8.17 13.23 13.25
N LEU A 261 7.94 14.16 12.33
CA LEU A 261 6.73 14.23 11.49
C LEU A 261 7.04 13.74 10.08
N PHE A 262 6.19 12.85 9.55
CA PHE A 262 6.19 12.38 8.17
C PHE A 262 4.81 12.63 7.56
N GLU A 263 4.66 13.67 6.75
CA GLU A 263 3.36 14.07 6.19
C GLU A 263 3.35 14.15 4.66
N LYS A 264 2.34 13.58 3.99
CA LYS A 264 2.13 13.73 2.52
C LYS A 264 3.32 13.29 1.65
N ASN A 265 4.15 12.38 2.15
CA ASN A 265 5.24 11.82 1.36
C ASN A 265 4.70 10.70 0.45
N ARG A 266 5.30 10.53 -0.73
CA ARG A 266 4.78 9.64 -1.77
C ARG A 266 5.87 8.71 -2.30
N ALA A 267 5.63 7.41 -2.20
CA ALA A 267 6.56 6.37 -2.62
C ALA A 267 6.14 5.71 -3.95
N ALA A 268 7.10 5.38 -4.80
CA ALA A 268 6.94 4.23 -5.70
C ALA A 268 7.25 2.95 -4.92
N GLY A 269 6.45 1.89 -5.05
CA GLY A 269 6.82 0.56 -4.59
C GLY A 269 6.64 0.31 -3.10
N GLU A 270 7.35 1.05 -2.25
CA GLU A 270 7.59 0.64 -0.87
C GLU A 270 7.79 1.84 0.10
N GLY A 271 7.10 1.85 1.25
CA GLY A 271 7.37 2.74 2.39
C GLY A 271 7.05 4.23 2.20
N GLY A 272 5.78 4.61 2.15
CA GLY A 272 5.33 5.98 1.82
C GLY A 272 5.92 7.06 2.72
N GLY A 273 5.88 6.89 4.04
CA GLY A 273 6.68 7.69 4.96
C GLY A 273 8.10 7.15 5.10
N ILE A 274 8.20 5.95 5.66
CA ILE A 274 9.47 5.33 6.07
C ILE A 274 9.64 3.97 5.38
N LEU A 275 10.77 3.77 4.71
CA LEU A 275 11.32 2.44 4.41
C LEU A 275 12.59 2.22 5.25
N ALA A 276 12.50 1.29 6.21
CA ALA A 276 13.58 0.92 7.11
C ALA A 276 13.86 -0.58 7.01
N TYR A 277 14.58 -0.98 5.95
CA TYR A 277 14.96 -2.36 5.70
C TYR A 277 16.16 -2.75 6.59
N GLY A 278 15.91 -3.04 7.87
CA GLY A 278 16.92 -3.64 8.75
C GLY A 278 17.15 -5.11 8.40
N TYR A 279 18.40 -5.55 8.37
CA TYR A 279 18.69 -6.97 8.27
C TYR A 279 18.40 -7.67 9.61
N ASN A 280 18.35 -9.01 9.64
CA ASN A 280 17.96 -9.78 10.82
C ASN A 280 18.76 -9.44 12.09
N GLN A 281 19.99 -8.96 11.95
CA GLN A 281 20.88 -8.56 13.05
C GLN A 281 20.83 -7.07 13.44
N ASP A 282 20.07 -6.26 12.70
CA ASP A 282 19.89 -4.82 12.92
C ASP A 282 18.67 -4.54 13.82
N ARG A 283 18.74 -3.46 14.61
CA ARG A 283 17.61 -2.96 15.41
C ARG A 283 16.99 -1.73 14.77
N VAL A 284 15.67 -1.74 14.60
CA VAL A 284 14.87 -0.66 14.02
C VAL A 284 13.92 -0.10 15.07
N ILE A 285 14.21 1.10 15.56
CA ILE A 285 13.43 1.77 16.62
C ILE A 285 12.69 2.96 16.00
N ILE A 286 11.36 2.89 15.97
CA ILE A 286 10.48 3.95 15.47
C ILE A 286 9.60 4.39 16.64
N LYS A 287 9.86 5.56 17.23
CA LYS A 287 9.12 5.99 18.44
C LYS A 287 8.73 7.46 18.47
N ASN A 288 7.60 7.79 19.08
CA ASN A 288 7.10 9.17 19.20
C ASN A 288 6.96 9.89 17.83
N ASN A 289 6.70 9.18 16.72
CA ASN A 289 6.56 9.81 15.41
C ASN A 289 5.08 10.03 15.06
N GLU A 290 4.83 11.02 14.21
CA GLU A 290 3.55 11.24 13.54
C GLU A 290 3.74 10.94 12.05
N ILE A 291 2.99 9.98 11.51
CA ILE A 291 3.15 9.42 10.16
C ILE A 291 1.78 9.48 9.48
N ASN A 292 1.53 10.58 8.77
CA ASN A 292 0.19 11.01 8.38
C ASN A 292 0.07 11.25 6.86
N ASN A 293 -1.01 10.76 6.24
CA ASN A 293 -1.35 11.04 4.84
C ASN A 293 -0.26 10.64 3.81
N ASN A 294 0.55 9.60 4.07
CA ASN A 294 1.57 9.14 3.12
C ASN A 294 0.99 8.08 2.17
N GLU A 295 1.46 8.06 0.91
CA GLU A 295 0.93 7.20 -0.15
C GLU A 295 2.06 6.35 -0.78
N VAL A 296 1.78 5.08 -1.08
CA VAL A 296 2.59 4.25 -1.96
C VAL A 296 1.79 3.95 -3.23
N ILE A 297 2.38 4.20 -4.39
CA ILE A 297 1.85 3.79 -5.70
C ILE A 297 2.59 2.57 -6.26
N ASP A 298 1.94 1.87 -7.17
CA ASP A 298 2.52 0.70 -7.82
C ASP A 298 3.79 1.04 -8.61
N ASN A 299 4.80 0.19 -8.46
CA ASN A 299 5.95 0.14 -9.36
C ASN A 299 5.69 -0.78 -10.56
N ILE A 300 6.64 -0.85 -11.51
CA ILE A 300 6.56 -1.70 -12.72
C ILE A 300 6.50 -3.22 -12.43
N GLN A 301 6.66 -3.65 -11.17
CA GLN A 301 6.50 -5.03 -10.73
C GLN A 301 5.15 -5.28 -10.04
N GLY A 302 4.25 -4.30 -9.97
CA GLY A 302 2.96 -4.41 -9.27
C GLY A 302 3.13 -4.55 -7.76
N ASN A 303 4.01 -3.75 -7.15
CA ASN A 303 4.09 -3.64 -5.70
C ASN A 303 3.73 -2.23 -5.25
N ALA A 304 2.84 -2.11 -4.26
CA ALA A 304 2.73 -0.92 -3.41
C ALA A 304 2.59 -1.33 -1.94
N ARG A 305 3.65 -1.23 -1.13
CA ARG A 305 3.70 -1.82 0.22
C ARG A 305 4.12 -0.86 1.33
N GLY A 306 3.35 -0.78 2.43
CA GLY A 306 3.69 0.00 3.63
C GLY A 306 3.43 1.49 3.44
N GLY A 307 2.16 1.92 3.48
CA GLY A 307 1.76 3.31 3.22
C GLY A 307 2.41 4.29 4.18
N GLY A 308 2.34 4.03 5.49
CA GLY A 308 3.09 4.78 6.50
C GLY A 308 4.52 4.29 6.63
N ILE A 309 4.68 2.99 6.95
CA ILE A 309 5.96 2.34 7.25
C ILE A 309 6.09 1.05 6.46
N ARG A 310 7.27 0.80 5.88
CA ARG A 310 7.79 -0.55 5.61
C ARG A 310 9.03 -0.80 6.46
N ALA A 311 9.08 -1.90 7.19
CA ALA A 311 10.23 -2.22 8.05
C ALA A 311 10.59 -3.72 8.11
N SER A 312 11.89 -3.98 8.35
CA SER A 312 12.45 -5.31 8.64
C SER A 312 13.51 -5.26 9.74
N GLY A 313 13.93 -6.42 10.28
CA GLY A 313 14.87 -6.53 11.41
C GLY A 313 14.18 -6.51 12.77
N PHE A 314 14.93 -6.28 13.86
CA PHE A 314 14.36 -6.21 15.23
C PHE A 314 13.60 -4.89 15.42
N ILE A 315 12.30 -4.93 15.18
CA ILE A 315 11.43 -3.75 15.17
C ILE A 315 10.85 -3.46 16.55
N GLU A 316 10.97 -2.21 16.97
CA GLU A 316 10.31 -1.64 18.14
C GLU A 316 9.60 -0.36 17.71
N ILE A 317 8.27 -0.43 17.57
CA ILE A 317 7.40 0.73 17.32
C ILE A 317 6.74 1.11 18.65
N ASP A 318 6.99 2.32 19.15
CA ASP A 318 6.42 2.77 20.43
C ASP A 318 5.84 4.18 20.36
N ASN A 319 4.69 4.41 20.98
CA ASN A 319 4.06 5.74 21.10
C ASN A 319 4.00 6.50 19.75
N THR A 320 3.69 5.79 18.66
CA THR A 320 3.73 6.33 17.29
C THR A 320 2.31 6.39 16.71
N THR A 321 2.00 7.48 16.02
CA THR A 321 0.70 7.70 15.37
C THR A 321 0.86 7.52 13.87
N ILE A 322 0.18 6.55 13.29
CA ILE A 322 0.24 6.16 11.87
C ILE A 322 -1.16 6.31 11.31
N THR A 323 -1.46 7.40 10.60
CA THR A 323 -2.83 7.68 10.17
C THR A 323 -3.01 8.11 8.72
N ASN A 324 -4.16 7.80 8.14
CA ASN A 324 -4.56 8.24 6.80
C ASN A 324 -3.58 7.81 5.69
N ASN A 325 -2.76 6.77 5.91
CA ASN A 325 -1.78 6.32 4.94
C ASN A 325 -2.38 5.27 3.99
N LYS A 326 -1.85 5.20 2.77
CA LYS A 326 -2.41 4.37 1.70
C LYS A 326 -1.34 3.54 0.99
N ALA A 327 -1.64 2.27 0.74
CA ALA A 327 -0.86 1.36 -0.11
C ALA A 327 -1.77 0.30 -0.74
N GLU A 328 -1.22 -0.66 -1.48
CA GLU A 328 -1.91 -1.91 -1.81
C GLU A 328 -1.75 -2.90 -0.64
N ASN A 329 -0.56 -3.07 -0.07
CA ASN A 329 -0.29 -4.02 1.01
C ASN A 329 0.21 -3.29 2.26
N GLY A 330 -0.53 -3.32 3.37
CA GLY A 330 -0.14 -2.65 4.62
C GLY A 330 -0.31 -1.14 4.51
N GLY A 331 -1.53 -0.64 4.70
CA GLY A 331 -1.83 0.80 4.59
C GLY A 331 -1.05 1.61 5.63
N GLY A 332 -1.09 1.19 6.90
CA GLY A 332 -0.29 1.77 7.97
C GLY A 332 1.15 1.22 7.96
N LEU A 333 1.29 -0.08 8.20
CA LEU A 333 2.55 -0.80 8.35
C LEU A 333 2.61 -2.01 7.42
N TYR A 334 3.72 -2.18 6.71
CA TYR A 334 4.13 -3.45 6.12
C TYR A 334 5.38 -3.97 6.83
N TRP A 335 5.29 -5.16 7.40
CA TRP A 335 6.39 -5.85 8.05
C TRP A 335 6.92 -7.00 7.20
N GLN A 336 8.22 -7.25 7.29
CA GLN A 336 8.91 -8.39 6.69
C GLN A 336 10.09 -8.75 7.60
N GLY A 337 10.11 -9.90 8.28
CA GLY A 337 11.22 -10.17 9.21
C GLY A 337 11.30 -11.58 9.76
N GLU A 338 12.51 -12.14 9.79
CA GLU A 338 12.81 -13.41 10.46
C GLU A 338 12.91 -13.30 11.99
N VAL A 339 12.78 -12.09 12.56
CA VAL A 339 13.06 -11.79 13.97
C VAL A 339 11.93 -11.00 14.64
N PRO A 340 11.68 -11.16 15.95
CA PRO A 340 10.48 -10.63 16.60
C PRO A 340 10.30 -9.11 16.49
N ALA A 341 9.04 -8.69 16.39
CA ALA A 341 8.62 -7.30 16.36
C ALA A 341 7.74 -6.95 17.57
N LYS A 342 7.89 -5.73 18.09
CA LYS A 342 7.06 -5.19 19.16
C LYS A 342 6.43 -3.87 18.73
N ILE A 343 5.12 -3.75 18.92
CA ILE A 343 4.36 -2.52 18.72
C ILE A 343 3.70 -2.17 20.06
N SER A 344 3.91 -0.96 20.57
CA SER A 344 3.31 -0.54 21.84
C SER A 344 2.81 0.90 21.87
N ASN A 345 1.77 1.14 22.67
CA ASN A 345 1.24 2.47 23.00
C ASN A 345 0.91 3.34 21.76
N SER A 346 0.61 2.72 20.62
CA SER A 346 0.56 3.38 19.31
C SER A 346 -0.87 3.53 18.80
N ILE A 347 -1.05 4.35 17.77
CA ILE A 347 -2.35 4.54 17.11
C ILE A 347 -2.16 4.25 15.63
N LEU A 348 -2.94 3.32 15.07
CA LEU A 348 -3.05 3.08 13.65
C LEU A 348 -4.50 3.37 13.26
N ALA A 349 -4.76 4.45 12.54
CA ALA A 349 -6.13 4.86 12.22
C ALA A 349 -6.35 5.40 10.81
N ASN A 350 -7.50 5.14 10.22
CA ASN A 350 -7.87 5.61 8.87
C ASN A 350 -6.90 5.17 7.75
N ASN A 351 -6.08 4.12 7.98
CA ASN A 351 -5.17 3.62 6.96
C ASN A 351 -5.90 2.70 5.97
N GLN A 352 -5.50 2.78 4.71
CA GLN A 352 -6.22 2.17 3.59
C GLN A 352 -5.31 1.22 2.80
N ALA A 353 -5.76 0.00 2.57
CA ALA A 353 -5.03 -1.02 1.81
C ALA A 353 -5.94 -1.84 0.90
N VAL A 354 -5.34 -2.61 -0.02
CA VAL A 354 -5.97 -3.78 -0.62
C VAL A 354 -5.90 -4.96 0.36
N ASN A 355 -4.73 -5.20 0.97
CA ASN A 355 -4.52 -6.23 1.99
C ASN A 355 -3.95 -5.61 3.28
N GLY A 356 -4.59 -5.83 4.44
CA GLY A 356 -4.12 -5.35 5.76
C GLY A 356 -4.12 -3.81 5.89
N GLY A 357 -5.23 -3.22 6.33
CA GLY A 357 -5.41 -1.76 6.37
C GLY A 357 -4.43 -1.08 7.33
N ALA A 358 -4.40 -1.52 8.59
CA ALA A 358 -3.43 -1.03 9.58
C ALA A 358 -2.08 -1.75 9.46
N ILE A 359 -2.06 -3.08 9.41
CA ILE A 359 -0.84 -3.91 9.40
C ILE A 359 -0.93 -5.03 8.37
N TYR A 360 0.15 -5.22 7.61
CA TYR A 360 0.43 -6.39 6.79
C TYR A 360 1.72 -7.06 7.28
N ASP A 361 1.64 -8.33 7.65
CA ASP A 361 2.77 -9.22 7.95
C ASP A 361 3.14 -10.06 6.71
N GLY A 362 4.36 -9.83 6.23
CA GLY A 362 4.93 -10.50 5.08
C GLY A 362 5.66 -11.81 5.41
N LEU A 363 6.72 -12.07 4.64
CA LEU A 363 7.44 -13.34 4.75
C LEU A 363 8.45 -13.33 5.90
N TRP A 364 8.53 -14.49 6.55
CA TRP A 364 9.55 -15.01 7.49
C TRP A 364 9.33 -14.88 9.02
N SER A 365 10.03 -15.75 9.78
CA SER A 365 9.40 -16.56 10.84
C SER A 365 9.52 -16.08 12.30
N ALA A 366 8.90 -14.95 12.64
CA ALA A 366 8.86 -14.47 14.04
C ALA A 366 7.47 -14.08 14.58
N GLU A 367 7.42 -13.83 15.89
CA GLU A 367 6.24 -13.42 16.66
C GLU A 367 6.12 -11.89 16.70
N ILE A 368 4.88 -11.38 16.67
CA ILE A 368 4.57 -9.96 16.91
C ILE A 368 3.86 -9.80 18.26
N GLU A 369 4.37 -8.88 19.08
CA GLU A 369 3.74 -8.47 20.35
C GLU A 369 3.15 -7.06 20.21
N ILE A 370 1.83 -6.91 20.34
CA ILE A 370 1.10 -5.66 20.16
C ILE A 370 0.37 -5.26 21.45
N ILE A 371 0.82 -4.18 22.10
CA ILE A 371 0.36 -3.79 23.45
C ILE A 371 -0.22 -2.37 23.45
N ASN A 372 -1.32 -2.14 24.18
CA ASN A 372 -1.92 -0.81 24.39
C ASN A 372 -2.07 -0.01 23.08
N THR A 373 -2.40 -0.66 21.97
CA THR A 373 -2.40 -0.03 20.64
C THR A 373 -3.83 0.11 20.13
N ASN A 374 -4.19 1.28 19.63
CA ASN A 374 -5.52 1.55 19.09
C ASN A 374 -5.56 1.38 17.57
N PHE A 375 -6.54 0.63 17.08
CA PHE A 375 -6.83 0.39 15.68
C PHE A 375 -8.23 0.93 15.35
N ASP A 376 -8.31 2.09 14.71
CA ASP A 376 -9.56 2.80 14.46
C ASP A 376 -9.79 3.12 12.98
N SER A 377 -10.93 2.73 12.43
CA SER A 377 -11.37 3.15 11.07
C SER A 377 -10.40 2.76 9.93
N ASN A 378 -9.58 1.72 10.10
CA ASN A 378 -8.71 1.22 9.04
C ASN A 378 -9.50 0.31 8.09
N SER A 379 -9.22 0.38 6.79
CA SER A 379 -9.97 -0.34 5.75
C SER A 379 -9.06 -1.14 4.84
N ALA A 380 -9.42 -2.38 4.54
CA ALA A 380 -8.67 -3.27 3.65
C ALA A 380 -9.59 -3.88 2.58
N THR A 381 -9.21 -3.90 1.31
CA THR A 381 -10.13 -4.37 0.28
C THR A 381 -10.41 -5.88 0.26
N ASN A 382 -9.55 -6.72 0.85
CA ASN A 382 -9.67 -8.18 0.75
C ASN A 382 -9.69 -8.90 2.11
N GLU A 383 -9.01 -8.36 3.13
CA GLU A 383 -8.81 -9.05 4.41
C GLU A 383 -8.62 -8.03 5.53
N GLY A 384 -9.51 -8.07 6.53
CA GLY A 384 -9.45 -7.38 7.83
C GLY A 384 -8.79 -5.99 7.85
N GLY A 385 -9.58 -4.93 8.01
CA GLY A 385 -9.08 -3.55 8.10
C GLY A 385 -7.92 -3.35 9.09
N VAL A 386 -7.81 -4.20 10.12
CA VAL A 386 -6.71 -4.22 11.09
C VAL A 386 -5.45 -4.97 10.60
N PHE A 387 -5.52 -6.29 10.41
CA PHE A 387 -4.31 -7.13 10.34
C PHE A 387 -4.41 -8.24 9.29
N TYR A 388 -3.35 -8.40 8.49
CA TYR A 388 -3.13 -9.52 7.58
C TYR A 388 -1.79 -10.22 7.87
N SER A 389 -1.72 -11.55 7.77
CA SER A 389 -0.44 -12.30 7.74
C SER A 389 -0.45 -13.37 6.67
N LYS A 390 0.50 -13.32 5.75
CA LYS A 390 0.66 -14.30 4.65
C LYS A 390 1.03 -15.72 5.12
N THR A 391 1.24 -15.92 6.43
CA THR A 391 1.93 -17.10 6.97
C THR A 391 1.31 -17.66 8.24
N ASN A 392 0.08 -17.22 8.57
CA ASN A 392 -0.71 -17.66 9.72
C ASN A 392 0.12 -17.65 11.03
N ARG A 393 0.75 -16.51 11.34
CA ARG A 393 1.74 -16.40 12.43
C ARG A 393 1.16 -15.96 13.77
N PRO A 394 1.83 -16.33 14.88
CA PRO A 394 1.48 -15.88 16.22
C PRO A 394 1.62 -14.35 16.34
N VAL A 395 0.48 -13.70 16.54
CA VAL A 395 0.38 -12.32 17.02
C VAL A 395 -0.26 -12.35 18.39
N SER A 396 0.22 -11.53 19.31
CA SER A 396 -0.44 -11.30 20.59
C SER A 396 -0.92 -9.85 20.68
N PHE A 397 -2.17 -9.68 21.07
CA PHE A 397 -2.72 -8.38 21.46
C PHE A 397 -2.86 -8.33 22.99
N GLN A 398 -2.54 -7.18 23.59
CA GLN A 398 -2.77 -6.95 25.03
C GLN A 398 -3.26 -5.52 25.27
N ASN A 399 -4.46 -5.37 25.81
CA ASN A 399 -5.13 -4.09 26.03
C ASN A 399 -5.22 -3.21 24.76
N SER A 400 -5.25 -3.82 23.58
CA SER A 400 -5.40 -3.13 22.29
C SER A 400 -6.88 -2.94 21.97
N GLN A 401 -7.22 -1.87 21.25
CA GLN A 401 -8.60 -1.51 20.91
C GLN A 401 -8.79 -1.63 19.40
N PHE A 402 -9.97 -2.13 19.00
CA PHE A 402 -10.39 -2.26 17.61
C PHE A 402 -11.75 -1.57 17.49
N THR A 403 -11.91 -0.65 16.54
CA THR A 403 -13.14 0.14 16.38
C THR A 403 -13.29 0.58 14.92
N ASN A 404 -14.49 0.49 14.34
CA ASN A 404 -14.81 0.96 12.97
C ASN A 404 -13.96 0.36 11.83
N ASN A 405 -13.19 -0.72 12.05
CA ASN A 405 -12.32 -1.27 11.00
C ASN A 405 -13.12 -2.16 10.04
N THR A 406 -12.94 -2.01 8.73
CA THR A 406 -13.78 -2.70 7.73
C THR A 406 -12.98 -3.49 6.70
N PRO A 407 -13.40 -4.73 6.37
CA PRO A 407 -13.06 -5.38 5.11
C PRO A 407 -13.99 -4.88 3.99
N ASP A 408 -13.51 -4.88 2.75
CA ASP A 408 -14.27 -4.46 1.55
C ASP A 408 -14.57 -5.67 0.62
N ASN A 409 -14.06 -6.88 0.89
CA ASN A 409 -14.41 -8.15 0.21
C ASN A 409 -13.88 -9.33 1.03
N ILE A 410 -14.46 -10.53 0.86
CA ILE A 410 -14.33 -11.60 1.87
C ILE A 410 -13.77 -12.94 1.34
N ASN A 411 -13.29 -13.00 0.09
CA ASN A 411 -13.09 -14.27 -0.62
C ASN A 411 -11.73 -15.00 -0.47
N ASP A 412 -10.77 -14.55 0.37
CA ASP A 412 -9.47 -15.26 0.50
C ASP A 412 -8.75 -15.16 1.86
N VAL A 413 -9.48 -14.98 2.98
CA VAL A 413 -8.83 -14.98 4.32
C VAL A 413 -8.31 -16.37 4.68
N SER A 414 -7.09 -16.45 5.24
CA SER A 414 -6.49 -17.67 5.79
C SER A 414 -5.84 -17.37 7.14
N LEU A 415 -6.27 -18.07 8.19
CA LEU A 415 -5.74 -17.96 9.55
C LEU A 415 -5.66 -19.37 10.20
N ASP A 416 -4.67 -19.60 11.06
CA ASP A 416 -4.49 -20.86 11.83
C ASP A 416 -4.26 -20.46 13.30
N SER A 417 -5.08 -20.99 14.22
CA SER A 417 -5.27 -20.42 15.55
C SER A 417 -4.81 -21.33 16.70
N ASN A 418 -4.06 -20.74 17.64
CA ASN A 418 -3.75 -21.33 18.95
C ASN A 418 -3.43 -20.24 20.01
N PHE A 419 -4.18 -19.12 19.99
CA PHE A 419 -4.12 -18.06 21.00
C PHE A 419 -5.50 -17.81 21.61
N PRO A 420 -5.60 -17.30 22.85
CA PRO A 420 -6.89 -17.14 23.55
C PRO A 420 -7.68 -15.89 23.11
N ASP A 421 -7.01 -14.85 22.60
CA ASP A 421 -7.61 -13.56 22.24
C ASP A 421 -7.58 -13.27 20.71
N ILE A 422 -6.96 -14.17 19.93
CA ILE A 422 -7.12 -14.24 18.46
C ILE A 422 -7.45 -15.69 18.13
N SER A 423 -8.62 -15.93 17.55
CA SER A 423 -9.03 -17.28 17.18
C SER A 423 -9.67 -17.27 15.81
N SER A 424 -9.34 -18.28 15.02
CA SER A 424 -9.80 -18.42 13.65
C SER A 424 -10.30 -19.81 13.37
N GLY A 425 -11.28 -19.90 12.48
CA GLY A 425 -11.80 -21.13 11.98
C GLY A 425 -10.94 -21.72 10.87
N SER A 426 -11.61 -22.36 9.92
CA SER A 426 -11.03 -23.23 8.91
C SER A 426 -11.93 -23.23 7.67
N LYS A 427 -11.82 -24.23 6.79
CA LYS A 427 -12.78 -24.41 5.67
C LYS A 427 -13.92 -25.35 6.04
N SER A 428 -14.38 -25.28 7.29
CA SER A 428 -15.37 -26.18 7.88
C SER A 428 -15.94 -25.56 9.16
N ASN A 429 -17.24 -25.75 9.37
CA ASN A 429 -18.01 -25.28 10.53
C ASN A 429 -17.27 -25.41 11.87
N ASN A 430 -17.11 -24.31 12.60
CA ASN A 430 -16.32 -24.15 13.81
C ASN A 430 -17.12 -23.47 14.92
N ASN A 431 -16.67 -23.66 16.17
CA ASN A 431 -17.19 -22.93 17.32
C ASN A 431 -16.01 -22.21 17.97
N ILE A 432 -15.99 -20.88 17.85
CA ILE A 432 -14.90 -19.99 18.19
C ILE A 432 -15.35 -19.14 19.38
N PHE A 433 -14.55 -19.10 20.44
CA PHE A 433 -14.83 -18.33 21.64
C PHE A 433 -13.66 -17.38 21.91
N GLY A 434 -13.97 -16.09 22.07
CA GLY A 434 -13.06 -15.09 22.63
C GLY A 434 -12.91 -15.23 24.15
N SER A 435 -12.37 -14.20 24.77
CA SER A 435 -12.13 -14.16 26.22
C SER A 435 -13.02 -13.12 26.93
N GLU A 436 -12.65 -12.70 28.13
CA GLU A 436 -13.30 -11.57 28.81
C GLU A 436 -12.49 -10.27 28.57
N GLN A 437 -11.73 -10.26 27.47
CA GLN A 437 -10.93 -9.17 26.93
C GLN A 437 -11.13 -9.09 25.41
N ASN A 438 -10.92 -7.89 24.86
CA ASN A 438 -10.97 -7.59 23.42
C ASN A 438 -10.33 -8.69 22.55
N SER A 439 -11.16 -9.36 21.75
CA SER A 439 -10.84 -10.53 20.94
C SER A 439 -10.96 -10.23 19.44
N TYR A 440 -10.15 -10.90 18.62
CA TYR A 440 -10.24 -10.86 17.15
C TYR A 440 -10.56 -12.25 16.61
N LEU A 441 -11.80 -12.45 16.16
CA LEU A 441 -12.39 -13.74 15.82
C LEU A 441 -12.78 -13.78 14.34
N VAL A 442 -12.38 -14.83 13.61
CA VAL A 442 -12.68 -14.96 12.16
C VAL A 442 -13.06 -16.40 11.79
N GLY A 443 -14.23 -16.64 11.20
CA GLY A 443 -14.69 -17.99 10.80
C GLY A 443 -13.96 -18.57 9.58
N LEU A 444 -13.85 -17.76 8.51
CA LEU A 444 -13.31 -18.06 7.18
C LEU A 444 -14.36 -18.68 6.23
N ASN A 445 -14.51 -20.01 6.21
CA ASN A 445 -15.40 -20.71 5.27
C ASN A 445 -16.14 -21.86 5.97
N GLY A 446 -17.47 -21.89 5.85
CA GLY A 446 -18.33 -22.89 6.48
C GLY A 446 -19.25 -22.25 7.51
N ASP A 447 -20.31 -22.95 7.92
CA ASP A 447 -21.33 -22.33 8.78
C ASP A 447 -20.81 -22.31 10.24
N ASP A 448 -20.18 -21.20 10.63
CA ASP A 448 -19.40 -21.02 11.86
C ASP A 448 -20.21 -20.36 12.99
N SER A 449 -19.77 -20.55 14.24
CA SER A 449 -20.31 -19.85 15.40
C SER A 449 -19.19 -19.15 16.17
N LEU A 450 -19.25 -17.83 16.22
CA LEU A 450 -18.28 -16.96 16.90
C LEU A 450 -18.95 -16.35 18.14
N THR A 451 -18.26 -16.32 19.26
CA THR A 451 -18.76 -15.68 20.50
C THR A 451 -17.63 -14.90 21.16
N GLY A 452 -17.71 -13.58 21.20
CA GLY A 452 -16.72 -12.71 21.84
C GLY A 452 -16.64 -12.91 23.36
N ASN A 453 -17.81 -12.92 24.00
CA ASN A 453 -18.11 -12.96 25.43
C ASN A 453 -18.01 -11.60 26.12
N GLY A 454 -16.83 -10.96 26.15
CA GLY A 454 -16.71 -9.66 26.81
C GLY A 454 -15.41 -8.95 26.48
N GLY A 455 -15.52 -7.65 26.19
CA GLY A 455 -14.46 -6.89 25.54
C GLY A 455 -15.07 -5.97 24.50
N ASN A 456 -14.22 -5.27 23.76
CA ASN A 456 -14.60 -4.69 22.48
C ASN A 456 -13.99 -5.59 21.40
N ASP A 457 -14.81 -6.49 20.88
CA ASP A 457 -14.41 -7.63 20.05
C ASP A 457 -14.65 -7.32 18.56
N TYR A 458 -13.86 -7.95 17.69
CA TYR A 458 -14.07 -7.96 16.25
C TYR A 458 -14.40 -9.39 15.83
N LEU A 459 -15.58 -9.60 15.27
CA LEU A 459 -16.09 -10.89 14.81
C LEU A 459 -16.39 -10.81 13.31
N ASP A 460 -15.84 -11.74 12.53
CA ASP A 460 -15.97 -11.81 11.08
C ASP A 460 -16.32 -13.25 10.68
N GLY A 461 -17.55 -13.52 10.23
CA GLY A 461 -17.98 -14.86 9.84
C GLY A 461 -17.19 -15.36 8.64
N GLY A 462 -17.26 -14.59 7.56
CA GLY A 462 -16.56 -14.85 6.31
C GLY A 462 -17.53 -15.32 5.25
N ALA A 463 -17.47 -16.60 4.86
CA ALA A 463 -18.33 -17.15 3.82
C ALA A 463 -19.04 -18.42 4.29
N ASN A 464 -20.36 -18.30 4.53
CA ASN A 464 -21.44 -19.30 4.62
C ASN A 464 -22.55 -18.76 5.57
N GLU A 465 -23.41 -19.60 6.17
CA GLU A 465 -24.44 -19.13 7.11
C GLU A 465 -23.91 -19.04 8.56
N ASP A 466 -23.29 -17.92 8.94
CA ASP A 466 -22.58 -17.78 10.22
C ASP A 466 -23.46 -17.26 11.38
N HIS A 467 -23.03 -17.54 12.63
CA HIS A 467 -23.68 -17.10 13.86
C HIS A 467 -22.68 -16.39 14.79
N LEU A 468 -22.73 -15.06 14.80
CA LEU A 468 -21.86 -14.20 15.58
C LEU A 468 -22.61 -13.64 16.79
N ILE A 469 -21.97 -13.72 17.97
CA ILE A 469 -22.45 -13.12 19.22
C ILE A 469 -21.31 -12.29 19.79
N GLY A 470 -21.48 -10.97 19.93
CA GLY A 470 -20.49 -10.10 20.57
C GLY A 470 -20.35 -10.43 22.05
N GLY A 471 -21.25 -9.89 22.87
CA GLY A 471 -21.39 -10.23 24.27
C GLY A 471 -21.61 -9.01 25.15
N THR A 472 -20.52 -8.48 25.74
CA THR A 472 -20.58 -7.26 26.56
C THR A 472 -19.37 -6.35 26.31
N GLY A 473 -19.64 -5.11 25.96
CA GLY A 473 -18.68 -4.13 25.46
C GLY A 473 -18.98 -3.82 23.99
N ASN A 474 -18.21 -2.91 23.37
CA ASN A 474 -18.59 -2.36 22.06
C ASN A 474 -17.95 -3.17 20.94
N ASP A 475 -18.74 -4.03 20.30
CA ASP A 475 -18.29 -5.05 19.38
C ASP A 475 -18.49 -4.63 17.90
N THR A 476 -17.73 -5.25 16.99
CA THR A 476 -17.88 -5.12 15.55
C THR A 476 -18.15 -6.49 14.94
N LEU A 477 -19.37 -6.69 14.43
CA LEU A 477 -19.85 -7.95 13.89
C LEU A 477 -20.04 -7.84 12.37
N ILE A 478 -19.32 -8.67 11.63
CA ILE A 478 -19.35 -8.76 10.16
C ILE A 478 -19.84 -10.16 9.77
N GLY A 479 -21.02 -10.26 9.16
CA GLY A 479 -21.58 -11.54 8.74
C GLY A 479 -20.79 -12.14 7.58
N GLY A 480 -20.78 -11.44 6.45
CA GLY A 480 -20.03 -11.83 5.26
C GLY A 480 -20.92 -12.34 4.15
N SER A 481 -20.71 -13.54 3.63
CA SER A 481 -21.45 -14.05 2.46
C SER A 481 -22.44 -15.16 2.84
N ASN A 482 -23.69 -15.04 2.38
CA ASN A 482 -24.90 -15.82 2.71
C ASN A 482 -25.65 -15.30 3.95
N ARG A 483 -26.63 -16.05 4.47
CA ARG A 483 -27.49 -15.60 5.58
C ARG A 483 -26.78 -15.79 6.91
N ASN A 484 -26.43 -14.68 7.57
CA ASN A 484 -25.84 -14.72 8.90
C ASN A 484 -26.87 -14.39 9.99
N TYR A 485 -26.51 -14.69 11.25
CA TYR A 485 -27.16 -14.19 12.45
C TYR A 485 -26.13 -13.46 13.31
N LEU A 486 -26.43 -12.22 13.67
CA LEU A 486 -25.54 -11.27 14.32
C LEU A 486 -26.25 -10.74 15.57
N ASP A 487 -25.70 -10.95 16.76
CA ASP A 487 -26.23 -10.49 18.05
C ASP A 487 -25.15 -9.72 18.80
N GLY A 488 -25.29 -8.41 18.93
CA GLY A 488 -24.28 -7.54 19.55
C GLY A 488 -24.18 -7.81 21.04
N GLY A 489 -25.26 -7.50 21.77
CA GLY A 489 -25.44 -7.88 23.17
C GLY A 489 -25.65 -6.67 24.06
N GLU A 490 -24.65 -6.30 24.87
CA GLU A 490 -24.68 -5.11 25.72
C GLU A 490 -23.45 -4.21 25.42
N GLY A 491 -23.63 -3.22 24.55
CA GLY A 491 -22.57 -2.38 23.99
C GLY A 491 -23.13 -1.31 23.06
N ASP A 492 -22.31 -0.34 22.64
CA ASP A 492 -22.63 0.43 21.42
C ASP A 492 -21.98 -0.30 20.24
N ASP A 493 -22.73 -1.18 19.55
CA ASP A 493 -22.18 -2.19 18.62
C ASP A 493 -22.27 -1.77 17.14
N ILE A 494 -21.48 -2.42 16.28
CA ILE A 494 -21.43 -2.16 14.83
C ILE A 494 -21.74 -3.43 14.04
N PHE A 495 -22.74 -3.37 13.16
CA PHE A 495 -23.19 -4.50 12.34
C PHE A 495 -22.95 -4.24 10.85
N VAL A 496 -22.26 -5.18 10.19
CA VAL A 496 -22.11 -5.22 8.74
C VAL A 496 -22.61 -6.58 8.25
N GLY A 497 -23.73 -6.61 7.53
CA GLY A 497 -24.34 -7.87 7.07
C GLY A 497 -23.46 -8.59 6.05
N GLY A 498 -23.17 -7.89 4.95
CA GLY A 498 -22.52 -8.45 3.76
C GLY A 498 -23.55 -8.83 2.70
N ASP A 499 -23.33 -9.95 2.00
CA ASP A 499 -24.22 -10.48 0.95
C ASP A 499 -25.22 -11.48 1.57
N GLY A 500 -26.51 -11.18 1.64
CA GLY A 500 -27.49 -12.21 1.99
C GLY A 500 -28.73 -11.75 2.73
N GLN A 501 -29.24 -12.60 3.61
CA GLN A 501 -30.49 -12.35 4.34
C GLN A 501 -30.25 -12.27 5.84
N ASP A 502 -29.24 -11.48 6.22
CA ASP A 502 -28.72 -11.43 7.57
C ASP A 502 -29.80 -11.06 8.58
N VAL A 503 -29.70 -11.64 9.77
CA VAL A 503 -30.53 -11.30 10.92
C VAL A 503 -29.63 -10.58 11.91
N MET A 504 -30.00 -9.35 12.26
CA MET A 504 -29.27 -8.50 13.19
C MET A 504 -30.13 -8.19 14.40
N GLN A 505 -29.58 -8.42 15.59
CA GLN A 505 -30.12 -8.00 16.87
C GLN A 505 -29.07 -7.10 17.53
N GLY A 506 -29.42 -5.83 17.77
CA GLY A 506 -28.53 -4.89 18.44
C GLY A 506 -28.32 -5.28 19.91
N GLY A 507 -29.44 -5.43 20.62
CA GLY A 507 -29.45 -5.70 22.04
C GLY A 507 -29.62 -4.43 22.86
N GLY A 508 -28.56 -4.03 23.57
CA GLY A 508 -28.58 -3.01 24.60
C GLY A 508 -27.44 -2.01 24.54
N GLY A 509 -27.67 -0.89 23.85
CA GLY A 509 -26.82 0.29 23.81
C GLY A 509 -27.18 1.11 22.59
N LYS A 510 -26.21 1.68 21.89
CA LYS A 510 -26.43 2.48 20.67
C LYS A 510 -25.81 1.83 19.44
N ASP A 511 -26.63 1.09 18.73
CA ASP A 511 -26.11 0.21 17.70
C ASP A 511 -26.07 0.89 16.34
N THR A 512 -25.07 0.55 15.53
CA THR A 512 -24.85 1.10 14.19
C THR A 512 -25.00 0.01 13.15
N PHE A 513 -26.11 0.04 12.42
CA PHE A 513 -26.43 -0.93 11.37
C PHE A 513 -26.01 -0.39 10.00
N VAL A 514 -24.96 -0.97 9.41
CA VAL A 514 -24.45 -0.58 8.09
C VAL A 514 -25.21 -1.37 7.01
N ILE A 515 -26.16 -0.70 6.34
CA ILE A 515 -27.09 -1.34 5.41
C ILE A 515 -26.72 -1.02 3.95
N GLY A 516 -26.03 -1.97 3.34
CA GLY A 516 -25.51 -1.86 1.98
C GLY A 516 -24.15 -1.18 1.93
N ASP A 517 -23.30 -1.68 1.04
CA ASP A 517 -21.89 -1.35 0.96
C ASP A 517 -21.59 0.13 0.63
N ALA A 518 -20.69 0.76 1.39
CA ALA A 518 -20.28 2.14 1.21
C ALA A 518 -19.47 2.41 -0.09
N ASN A 519 -18.71 1.44 -0.62
CA ASN A 519 -17.76 1.63 -1.74
C ASN A 519 -17.77 0.56 -2.84
N LYS A 520 -18.20 -0.69 -2.62
CA LYS A 520 -18.21 -1.74 -3.65
C LYS A 520 -19.61 -2.19 -4.06
N ILE A 521 -19.62 -3.08 -5.06
CA ILE A 521 -20.79 -3.53 -5.82
C ILE A 521 -21.08 -4.98 -5.41
N PHE A 522 -21.66 -5.14 -4.22
CA PHE A 522 -22.42 -6.33 -3.90
C PHE A 522 -23.86 -6.16 -4.40
N TYR A 523 -23.98 -6.25 -5.72
CA TYR A 523 -25.21 -6.63 -6.39
C TYR A 523 -24.79 -7.67 -7.43
N ASN A 524 -24.61 -8.92 -6.99
CA ASN A 524 -24.78 -10.03 -7.90
C ASN A 524 -26.21 -9.96 -8.49
N ASN A 525 -26.46 -10.59 -9.65
CA ASN A 525 -27.60 -10.27 -10.54
C ASN A 525 -29.02 -10.55 -9.98
N GLN A 526 -29.19 -10.79 -8.67
CA GLN A 526 -30.47 -11.07 -8.01
C GLN A 526 -30.78 -10.12 -6.83
N PRO A 527 -31.12 -8.83 -7.06
CA PRO A 527 -31.44 -7.82 -6.01
C PRO A 527 -32.65 -8.12 -5.10
N TRP A 528 -33.19 -9.34 -5.17
CA TRP A 528 -34.43 -9.78 -4.56
C TRP A 528 -34.13 -10.71 -3.37
N TYR A 529 -32.88 -11.18 -3.27
CA TYR A 529 -32.40 -12.09 -2.24
C TYR A 529 -31.57 -11.40 -1.16
N ASP A 530 -31.07 -10.19 -1.38
CA ASP A 530 -30.10 -9.52 -0.51
C ASP A 530 -30.76 -8.39 0.30
N HIS A 531 -30.88 -8.55 1.63
CA HIS A 531 -31.40 -7.56 2.60
C HIS A 531 -31.26 -8.01 4.05
N ALA A 532 -30.96 -7.08 4.95
CA ALA A 532 -30.94 -7.33 6.39
C ALA A 532 -32.35 -7.39 7.02
N PHE A 533 -32.53 -8.24 8.01
CA PHE A 533 -33.61 -8.22 9.00
C PHE A 533 -33.07 -7.64 10.30
N ILE A 534 -33.60 -6.52 10.75
CA ILE A 534 -33.18 -5.90 12.03
C ILE A 534 -34.29 -6.13 13.05
N GLU A 535 -34.00 -6.88 14.10
CA GLU A 535 -35.04 -7.40 14.99
C GLU A 535 -35.54 -6.35 15.99
N ASP A 536 -34.72 -5.41 16.44
CA ASP A 536 -34.95 -4.61 17.65
C ASP A 536 -34.56 -3.12 17.58
N PHE A 537 -34.19 -2.60 16.40
CA PHE A 537 -33.82 -1.19 16.17
C PHE A 537 -34.66 -0.17 16.98
N GLN A 538 -33.98 0.78 17.60
CA GLN A 538 -34.54 1.77 18.53
C GLN A 538 -34.36 3.20 17.99
N PRO A 539 -35.39 3.79 17.33
CA PRO A 539 -35.32 5.12 16.74
C PRO A 539 -34.90 6.22 17.73
N GLY A 540 -33.69 6.76 17.53
CA GLY A 540 -33.13 7.84 18.35
C GLY A 540 -32.20 7.38 19.48
N GLU A 541 -31.96 6.07 19.59
CA GLU A 541 -30.85 5.49 20.33
C GLU A 541 -29.83 4.92 19.34
N ASP A 542 -30.30 4.03 18.45
CA ASP A 542 -29.52 3.42 17.36
C ASP A 542 -29.35 4.34 16.15
N THR A 543 -28.42 3.96 15.27
CA THR A 543 -28.13 4.59 13.98
C THR A 543 -28.14 3.56 12.86
N MET A 544 -28.62 3.97 11.69
CA MET A 544 -28.53 3.18 10.46
C MET A 544 -27.76 3.97 9.41
N GLU A 545 -26.80 3.31 8.77
CA GLU A 545 -26.00 3.90 7.70
C GLU A 545 -26.47 3.39 6.33
N LEU A 546 -26.70 4.33 5.42
CA LEU A 546 -27.17 4.09 4.05
C LEU A 546 -26.25 4.81 3.05
N LYS A 547 -26.14 4.28 1.83
CA LYS A 547 -25.40 4.94 0.73
C LYS A 547 -26.22 6.06 0.09
N GLY A 548 -25.59 7.05 -0.55
CA GLY A 548 -26.30 8.01 -1.39
C GLY A 548 -27.13 9.02 -0.59
N GLN A 549 -28.41 9.21 -0.91
CA GLN A 549 -29.27 10.26 -0.35
C GLN A 549 -30.69 9.76 -0.02
N PRO A 550 -31.48 10.48 0.81
CA PRO A 550 -32.86 10.11 1.14
C PRO A 550 -33.80 9.90 -0.06
N SER A 551 -33.50 10.51 -1.20
CA SER A 551 -34.25 10.36 -2.46
C SER A 551 -34.12 8.97 -3.10
N ASP A 552 -33.08 8.23 -2.76
CA ASP A 552 -32.70 6.99 -3.42
C ASP A 552 -33.46 5.80 -2.83
N TYR A 553 -34.20 6.04 -1.74
CA TYR A 553 -34.96 5.05 -0.97
C TYR A 553 -36.42 5.46 -0.78
N ARG A 554 -37.25 4.45 -0.53
CA ARG A 554 -38.62 4.59 -0.01
C ARG A 554 -38.81 3.67 1.18
N VAL A 555 -39.77 4.03 2.03
CA VAL A 555 -40.21 3.23 3.16
C VAL A 555 -41.64 2.76 2.90
N ASP A 556 -41.92 1.48 3.11
CA ASP A 556 -43.26 0.90 2.98
C ASP A 556 -43.40 -0.30 3.95
N TYR A 557 -44.61 -0.80 4.16
CA TYR A 557 -44.82 -2.03 4.91
C TYR A 557 -44.23 -3.22 4.14
N ALA A 558 -43.38 -3.99 4.81
CA ALA A 558 -42.82 -5.22 4.27
C ALA A 558 -43.18 -6.43 5.13
N SER A 559 -43.31 -7.59 4.47
CA SER A 559 -43.38 -8.89 5.13
C SER A 559 -42.63 -9.91 4.30
N ASN A 560 -41.61 -10.53 4.87
CA ASN A 560 -40.81 -11.58 4.23
C ASN A 560 -40.54 -12.72 5.23
N GLN A 561 -40.60 -13.98 4.78
CA GLN A 561 -40.35 -15.18 5.60
C GLN A 561 -41.11 -15.27 6.94
N GLY A 562 -42.24 -14.57 7.08
CA GLY A 562 -43.02 -14.52 8.32
C GLY A 562 -42.64 -13.37 9.28
N ARG A 563 -41.52 -12.68 9.00
CA ARG A 563 -41.12 -11.40 9.60
C ARG A 563 -41.95 -10.26 8.96
N SER A 564 -42.21 -9.20 9.71
CA SER A 564 -42.98 -8.05 9.21
C SER A 564 -42.71 -6.76 9.95
N GLY A 565 -42.67 -5.64 9.22
CA GLY A 565 -42.44 -4.32 9.78
C GLY A 565 -42.19 -3.28 8.69
N THR A 566 -41.16 -2.47 8.90
CA THR A 566 -40.78 -1.36 8.04
C THR A 566 -39.74 -1.82 7.03
N GLY A 567 -40.13 -1.92 5.76
CA GLY A 567 -39.20 -2.20 4.66
C GLY A 567 -38.58 -0.92 4.12
N ILE A 568 -37.25 -0.91 3.99
CA ILE A 568 -36.51 0.11 3.24
C ILE A 568 -36.21 -0.47 1.86
N PHE A 569 -36.54 0.28 0.82
CA PHE A 569 -36.38 -0.17 -0.56
C PHE A 569 -35.63 0.86 -1.40
N SER A 570 -34.61 0.41 -2.12
CA SER A 570 -33.94 1.17 -3.18
C SER A 570 -34.71 1.06 -4.51
N SER A 571 -34.11 1.56 -5.61
CA SER A 571 -34.56 1.27 -6.97
C SER A 571 -34.43 -0.22 -7.35
N SER A 572 -33.49 -0.94 -6.73
CA SER A 572 -33.17 -2.33 -7.07
C SER A 572 -34.02 -3.36 -6.33
N GLY A 573 -34.39 -3.09 -5.07
CA GLY A 573 -35.08 -4.07 -4.22
C GLY A 573 -35.41 -3.55 -2.83
N MET A 574 -35.83 -4.45 -1.94
CA MET A 574 -35.79 -4.22 -0.50
C MET A 574 -34.34 -4.41 -0.05
N ILE A 575 -33.84 -3.56 0.85
CA ILE A 575 -32.45 -3.63 1.37
C ILE A 575 -32.41 -3.87 2.89
N ALA A 576 -33.49 -3.54 3.59
CA ALA A 576 -33.68 -3.91 4.99
C ALA A 576 -35.17 -4.08 5.30
N LEU A 577 -35.49 -4.95 6.27
CA LEU A 577 -36.77 -5.02 6.94
C LEU A 577 -36.51 -4.86 8.44
N ILE A 578 -36.98 -3.75 9.00
CA ILE A 578 -36.90 -3.45 10.43
C ILE A 578 -38.18 -3.95 11.09
N GLU A 579 -38.05 -4.91 12.00
CA GLU A 579 -39.18 -5.47 12.71
C GLU A 579 -39.69 -4.55 13.82
N LYS A 580 -40.90 -4.82 14.31
CA LYS A 580 -41.55 -4.14 15.45
C LYS A 580 -41.83 -2.63 15.26
N ILE A 581 -41.28 -1.98 14.24
CA ILE A 581 -41.53 -0.59 13.83
C ILE A 581 -42.57 -0.52 12.71
N SER A 582 -43.52 0.42 12.82
CA SER A 582 -44.46 0.76 11.74
C SER A 582 -43.82 1.73 10.74
N PRO A 583 -44.10 1.62 9.42
CA PRO A 583 -43.63 2.60 8.43
C PRO A 583 -43.99 4.05 8.74
N ASP A 584 -45.09 4.29 9.46
CA ASP A 584 -45.52 5.64 9.91
C ASP A 584 -44.61 6.21 11.02
N ASP A 585 -43.90 5.35 11.76
CA ASP A 585 -43.01 5.69 12.89
C ASP A 585 -41.52 5.75 12.47
N PHE A 586 -41.20 5.54 11.19
CA PHE A 586 -39.84 5.55 10.65
C PHE A 586 -39.63 6.62 9.56
N SER A 587 -38.52 7.35 9.60
CA SER A 587 -38.20 8.42 8.66
C SER A 587 -36.77 8.36 8.15
N LEU A 588 -36.61 8.28 6.81
CA LEU A 588 -35.34 8.43 6.10
C LEU A 588 -34.65 9.79 6.31
N ASN A 589 -35.35 10.79 6.88
CA ASN A 589 -34.79 12.12 7.16
C ASN A 589 -34.60 12.36 8.67
N ALA A 590 -34.62 11.29 9.48
CA ALA A 590 -34.38 11.38 10.92
C ALA A 590 -32.88 11.44 11.25
N SER A 591 -32.55 11.90 12.46
CA SER A 591 -31.16 12.01 12.93
C SER A 591 -30.48 10.67 13.23
N TYR A 592 -31.21 9.57 13.18
CA TYR A 592 -30.69 8.20 13.30
C TYR A 592 -30.37 7.57 11.92
N ILE A 593 -30.49 8.33 10.82
CA ILE A 593 -30.09 7.87 9.48
C ILE A 593 -28.87 8.67 9.02
N ASN A 594 -27.74 7.98 8.85
CA ASN A 594 -26.54 8.52 8.25
C ASN A 594 -26.50 8.16 6.76
N TYR A 595 -26.09 9.13 5.93
CA TYR A 595 -25.93 8.94 4.49
C TYR A 595 -24.47 9.08 4.06
N ILE A 596 -23.87 7.99 3.60
CA ILE A 596 -22.47 7.90 3.16
C ILE A 596 -22.39 8.18 1.64
N ASN A 597 -21.38 8.94 1.21
CA ASN A 597 -21.05 9.21 -0.19
C ASN A 597 -22.11 9.95 -1.05
N GLY A 598 -23.21 10.44 -0.47
CA GLY A 598 -24.13 11.34 -1.17
C GLY A 598 -23.73 12.82 -1.10
N ASN A 599 -23.99 13.57 -2.17
CA ASN A 599 -23.84 15.04 -2.23
C ASN A 599 -24.88 15.74 -1.32
N ASN A 600 -24.67 15.70 -0.01
CA ASN A 600 -25.65 16.13 0.97
C ASN A 600 -25.76 17.65 1.07
N THR A 601 -26.72 18.22 0.34
CA THR A 601 -27.05 19.66 0.36
C THR A 601 -28.16 20.00 1.36
N ALA A 602 -28.30 19.24 2.46
CA ALA A 602 -29.28 19.54 3.50
C ALA A 602 -28.88 19.08 4.92
N ASN A 603 -27.80 19.63 5.50
CA ASN A 603 -27.77 20.08 6.92
C ASN A 603 -26.48 20.85 7.27
N ASN A 604 -26.44 22.14 6.95
CA ASN A 604 -25.37 23.03 7.40
C ASN A 604 -25.49 23.33 8.90
N ASN A 605 -24.56 22.84 9.73
CA ASN A 605 -24.17 23.55 10.97
C ASN A 605 -22.81 23.19 11.62
N SER A 606 -21.73 23.03 10.84
CA SER A 606 -20.40 23.57 11.22
C SER A 606 -19.37 23.46 10.09
N SER A 607 -18.93 24.62 9.57
CA SER A 607 -17.71 24.90 8.77
C SER A 607 -16.74 23.72 8.48
N MET A 608 -16.39 23.45 7.22
CA MET A 608 -15.44 24.30 6.49
C MET A 608 -15.64 24.26 4.97
N ALA A 609 -15.45 25.40 4.31
CA ALA A 609 -15.52 25.53 2.86
C ALA A 609 -14.15 25.39 2.20
N LEU A 610 -14.10 24.70 1.05
CA LEU A 610 -13.11 24.95 0.01
C LEU A 610 -13.83 25.32 -1.29
N THR A 611 -13.25 26.25 -2.03
CA THR A 611 -13.93 27.06 -3.04
C THR A 611 -13.86 26.47 -4.45
N GLN A 612 -14.82 26.87 -5.29
CA GLN A 612 -14.77 26.66 -6.74
C GLN A 612 -13.43 27.07 -7.36
N ASP A 613 -13.02 26.34 -8.39
CA ASP A 613 -12.55 26.99 -9.62
C ASP A 613 -13.19 26.30 -10.84
N SER A 614 -13.23 27.01 -11.97
CA SER A 614 -14.05 26.68 -13.13
C SER A 614 -13.34 26.99 -14.44
N SER A 615 -13.15 25.98 -15.30
CA SER A 615 -12.88 26.21 -16.72
C SER A 615 -13.27 25.02 -17.60
N GLU A 616 -14.26 25.26 -18.45
CA GLU A 616 -14.43 24.78 -19.84
C GLU A 616 -13.69 23.50 -20.30
N ASP A 617 -14.44 22.47 -20.72
CA ASP A 617 -14.61 22.20 -22.16
C ASP A 617 -15.95 21.49 -22.47
N ASN A 618 -16.32 21.48 -23.75
CA ASN A 618 -17.61 21.11 -24.33
C ASN A 618 -17.83 19.57 -24.33
N SER A 619 -19.03 19.03 -24.07
CA SER A 619 -20.13 19.06 -25.05
C SER A 619 -21.43 18.33 -24.61
N VAL A 620 -22.56 18.99 -24.86
CA VAL A 620 -23.89 18.45 -25.27
C VAL A 620 -24.59 17.39 -24.40
N GLU A 621 -25.64 17.82 -23.67
CA GLU A 621 -26.73 16.96 -23.20
C GLU A 621 -27.53 16.33 -24.36
N LEU A 622 -28.03 15.10 -24.18
CA LEU A 622 -29.32 14.69 -24.77
C LEU A 622 -30.16 13.85 -23.79
N THR A 623 -31.37 14.34 -23.52
CA THR A 623 -32.38 13.76 -22.63
C THR A 623 -33.39 12.86 -23.38
N GLN A 624 -33.70 11.67 -22.86
CA GLN A 624 -35.02 10.98 -22.85
C GLN A 624 -34.80 9.56 -22.25
N ASN A 625 -35.49 9.03 -21.24
CA ASN A 625 -36.86 9.08 -20.71
C ASN A 625 -37.81 7.98 -21.25
N SER A 626 -38.04 6.97 -20.41
CA SER A 626 -39.17 6.03 -20.33
C SER A 626 -39.59 5.14 -21.54
N SER A 627 -39.57 3.82 -21.27
CA SER A 627 -40.49 2.79 -21.81
C SER A 627 -40.54 2.58 -23.34
N ASP A 628 -39.44 2.11 -23.93
CA ASP A 628 -39.50 1.37 -25.19
C ASP A 628 -38.49 0.20 -25.19
N ASN A 629 -38.85 -0.91 -25.82
CA ASN A 629 -38.13 -2.19 -25.71
C ASN A 629 -37.64 -2.66 -27.10
N SER A 630 -36.78 -1.83 -27.71
CA SER A 630 -36.25 -1.94 -29.08
C SER A 630 -35.01 -1.01 -29.22
N PRO A 631 -34.09 -1.23 -30.17
CA PRO A 631 -32.88 -2.02 -29.94
C PRO A 631 -31.60 -1.17 -29.86
N ILE A 632 -30.54 -1.70 -29.24
CA ILE A 632 -29.17 -1.22 -29.53
C ILE A 632 -28.69 -1.90 -30.82
N GLU A 633 -28.27 -1.09 -31.79
CA GLU A 633 -28.09 -1.54 -33.17
C GLU A 633 -26.64 -1.94 -33.51
N LEU A 634 -26.37 -3.25 -33.63
CA LEU A 634 -25.16 -3.80 -34.27
C LEU A 634 -25.52 -4.90 -35.30
N THR A 635 -25.49 -4.56 -36.59
CA THR A 635 -24.64 -5.22 -37.59
C THR A 635 -23.26 -4.58 -37.46
N GLN A 636 -23.12 -3.33 -36.97
CA GLN A 636 -23.66 -1.99 -37.38
C GLN A 636 -25.03 -1.83 -38.15
N ASN A 637 -26.21 -2.12 -37.55
CA ASN A 637 -27.47 -2.28 -38.30
C ASN A 637 -28.56 -3.38 -37.91
N SER A 638 -28.37 -4.25 -36.88
CA SER A 638 -29.33 -5.26 -36.27
C SER A 638 -30.00 -6.36 -37.17
N SER A 639 -30.95 -7.25 -36.74
CA SER A 639 -31.20 -8.10 -35.54
C SER A 639 -32.29 -9.17 -35.85
N PHE A 640 -32.49 -10.18 -34.98
CA PHE A 640 -33.81 -10.80 -34.75
C PHE A 640 -33.92 -11.43 -33.35
N SER A 641 -35.10 -11.36 -32.72
CA SER A 641 -35.37 -12.01 -31.42
C SER A 641 -36.76 -12.65 -31.40
N GLY A 642 -36.87 -13.80 -30.72
CA GLY A 642 -38.14 -14.50 -30.50
C GLY A 642 -38.01 -16.03 -30.50
N GLN A 643 -38.33 -16.67 -29.38
CA GLN A 643 -38.83 -18.06 -29.37
C GLN A 643 -40.31 -18.05 -29.84
N PRO A 644 -40.91 -19.14 -30.38
CA PRO A 644 -40.50 -20.55 -30.24
C PRO A 644 -40.59 -21.45 -31.51
N GLY A 645 -39.86 -22.57 -31.49
CA GLY A 645 -40.07 -23.70 -32.42
C GLY A 645 -38.80 -24.12 -33.21
N TYR A 646 -37.95 -24.93 -32.60
CA TYR A 646 -36.62 -25.26 -33.14
C TYR A 646 -36.66 -26.35 -34.22
N VAL A 647 -36.09 -26.07 -35.41
CA VAL A 647 -35.68 -27.07 -36.41
C VAL A 647 -34.36 -26.61 -37.01
N ALA A 648 -33.26 -27.26 -36.65
CA ALA A 648 -31.88 -26.82 -36.92
C ALA A 648 -31.44 -26.81 -38.41
N ALA A 649 -32.35 -27.03 -39.37
CA ALA A 649 -32.03 -27.29 -40.78
C ALA A 649 -32.25 -26.09 -41.73
N GLU A 650 -32.74 -24.94 -41.25
CA GLU A 650 -33.09 -23.78 -42.11
C GLU A 650 -32.23 -22.53 -41.89
N HIS A 651 -31.15 -22.61 -41.11
CA HIS A 651 -30.25 -21.48 -40.84
C HIS A 651 -28.78 -21.85 -41.12
N ASN A 652 -28.05 -20.90 -41.70
CA ASN A 652 -26.60 -20.96 -41.93
C ASN A 652 -25.97 -19.74 -41.24
N GLY A 653 -25.34 -19.93 -40.09
CA GLY A 653 -24.75 -18.84 -39.32
C GLY A 653 -24.50 -19.15 -37.84
N LEU A 654 -24.11 -18.11 -37.11
CA LEU A 654 -23.94 -18.12 -35.65
C LEU A 654 -25.22 -17.60 -34.98
N ILE A 655 -25.73 -18.33 -33.98
CA ILE A 655 -26.93 -17.97 -33.24
C ILE A 655 -26.58 -17.88 -31.76
N ILE A 656 -27.07 -16.83 -31.08
CA ILE A 656 -26.89 -16.62 -29.63
C ILE A 656 -28.28 -16.43 -28.99
N TRP A 657 -28.53 -17.13 -27.88
CA TRP A 657 -29.73 -16.93 -27.06
C TRP A 657 -29.42 -17.15 -25.58
N ASN A 658 -30.36 -16.78 -24.70
CA ASN A 658 -30.27 -17.03 -23.26
C ASN A 658 -31.43 -17.94 -22.84
N ASN A 659 -31.20 -18.82 -21.87
CA ASN A 659 -32.23 -19.60 -21.20
C ASN A 659 -31.80 -19.87 -19.75
N ASP A 660 -32.64 -19.52 -18.78
CA ASP A 660 -32.44 -19.74 -17.34
C ASP A 660 -31.01 -19.38 -16.88
N ASP A 661 -30.67 -18.09 -17.03
CA ASP A 661 -29.37 -17.45 -16.72
C ASP A 661 -28.15 -18.00 -17.48
N THR A 662 -28.33 -18.97 -18.38
CA THR A 662 -27.26 -19.52 -19.22
C THR A 662 -27.32 -18.93 -20.64
N TRP A 663 -26.19 -18.42 -21.13
CA TRP A 663 -26.03 -18.02 -22.53
C TRP A 663 -25.60 -19.20 -23.39
N HIS A 664 -26.30 -19.39 -24.51
CA HIS A 664 -26.07 -20.45 -25.49
C HIS A 664 -25.62 -19.85 -26.82
N ILE A 665 -24.61 -20.47 -27.44
CA ILE A 665 -24.07 -20.10 -28.74
C ILE A 665 -23.99 -21.37 -29.61
N GLU A 666 -24.63 -21.38 -30.78
CA GLU A 666 -24.58 -22.50 -31.73
C GLU A 666 -24.18 -21.98 -33.13
N ALA A 667 -23.28 -22.71 -33.80
CA ALA A 667 -22.85 -22.42 -35.17
C ALA A 667 -23.28 -23.57 -36.10
N THR A 668 -24.04 -23.26 -37.15
CA THR A 668 -24.58 -24.27 -38.08
C THR A 668 -24.11 -24.01 -39.52
N GLY A 669 -23.32 -24.95 -40.06
CA GLY A 669 -22.85 -24.95 -41.46
C GLY A 669 -21.48 -25.62 -41.66
N ASP A 670 -21.26 -26.22 -42.83
CA ASP A 670 -19.95 -26.78 -43.22
C ASP A 670 -18.94 -25.67 -43.54
N LEU A 671 -17.75 -25.79 -42.95
CA LEU A 671 -16.62 -24.88 -43.12
C LEU A 671 -15.75 -25.32 -44.31
N ASP A 672 -15.51 -24.43 -45.28
CA ASP A 672 -14.45 -24.64 -46.28
C ASP A 672 -13.52 -23.42 -46.41
N GLY A 673 -12.29 -23.60 -45.94
CA GLY A 673 -11.10 -23.09 -46.62
C GLY A 673 -10.59 -21.68 -46.31
N SER A 674 -11.35 -20.76 -45.70
CA SER A 674 -10.78 -19.45 -45.30
C SER A 674 -11.58 -18.70 -44.23
N ASN A 675 -11.15 -18.90 -42.98
CA ASN A 675 -11.21 -17.96 -41.85
C ASN A 675 -12.59 -17.40 -41.44
N PHE A 676 -13.18 -18.00 -40.41
CA PHE A 676 -13.90 -17.20 -39.41
C PHE A 676 -12.86 -16.61 -38.45
N THR A 677 -12.82 -15.28 -38.35
CA THR A 677 -12.06 -14.56 -37.32
C THR A 677 -13.06 -13.88 -36.40
N GLY A 678 -13.18 -14.37 -35.18
CA GLY A 678 -14.09 -13.85 -34.16
C GLY A 678 -13.54 -14.15 -32.78
N GLN A 679 -13.70 -13.17 -31.89
CA GLN A 679 -13.25 -13.24 -30.50
C GLN A 679 -14.40 -13.78 -29.66
N ILE A 680 -14.17 -14.85 -28.91
CA ILE A 680 -15.09 -15.28 -27.84
C ILE A 680 -14.60 -14.59 -26.57
N ILE A 681 -15.47 -13.78 -25.96
CA ILE A 681 -15.24 -13.15 -24.66
C ILE A 681 -16.10 -13.90 -23.65
N ILE A 682 -15.47 -14.35 -22.58
CA ILE A 682 -16.11 -14.89 -21.38
C ILE A 682 -15.57 -14.06 -20.22
N ASP A 683 -16.44 -13.38 -19.48
CA ASP A 683 -16.08 -12.76 -18.19
C ASP A 683 -16.51 -13.71 -17.07
N GLY A 684 -15.54 -14.40 -16.47
CA GLY A 684 -15.76 -15.31 -15.34
C GLY A 684 -14.65 -16.36 -15.20
N LEU A 685 -14.23 -16.62 -13.96
CA LEU A 685 -13.19 -17.58 -13.62
C LEU A 685 -13.81 -18.96 -13.33
N ILE A 686 -13.36 -20.00 -14.02
CA ILE A 686 -13.83 -21.38 -13.78
C ILE A 686 -13.08 -21.94 -12.56
N GLN A 687 -13.69 -21.85 -11.38
CA GLN A 687 -13.31 -22.72 -10.26
C GLN A 687 -14.04 -24.07 -10.36
N ASN A 688 -13.39 -25.15 -9.91
CA ASN A 688 -13.78 -26.55 -10.07
C ASN A 688 -13.69 -27.13 -11.50
N LEU A 689 -12.46 -27.19 -12.03
CA LEU A 689 -12.09 -28.25 -12.97
C LEU A 689 -11.95 -29.59 -12.21
N ASP A 690 -13.06 -30.30 -12.05
CA ASP A 690 -13.02 -31.71 -11.62
C ASP A 690 -12.27 -32.53 -12.69
N THR A 691 -11.10 -33.05 -12.32
CA THR A 691 -10.21 -33.82 -13.21
C THR A 691 -10.85 -35.10 -13.77
N ASN A 692 -12.03 -35.49 -13.26
CA ASN A 692 -12.80 -36.62 -13.78
C ASN A 692 -13.55 -36.34 -15.09
N ASN A 693 -13.72 -35.07 -15.49
CA ASN A 693 -14.62 -34.64 -16.58
C ASN A 693 -13.94 -34.11 -17.86
N LEU A 694 -12.64 -34.30 -18.04
CA LEU A 694 -11.98 -33.99 -19.33
C LEU A 694 -12.32 -35.08 -20.38
N GLU A 695 -12.87 -34.66 -21.52
CA GLU A 695 -13.15 -35.53 -22.67
C GLU A 695 -12.23 -35.20 -23.87
N ASN A 696 -12.30 -36.00 -24.93
CA ASN A 696 -11.37 -35.83 -26.06
C ASN A 696 -11.66 -34.53 -26.83
N ASN A 697 -10.60 -33.74 -27.03
CA ASN A 697 -10.53 -32.44 -27.71
C ASN A 697 -10.78 -31.18 -26.86
N ASP A 698 -10.74 -31.27 -25.53
CA ASP A 698 -10.69 -30.08 -24.67
C ASP A 698 -9.41 -29.24 -24.94
N ARG A 699 -9.59 -27.95 -25.22
CA ARG A 699 -8.52 -26.95 -25.39
C ARG A 699 -8.43 -26.08 -24.14
N VAL A 700 -7.21 -25.90 -23.63
CA VAL A 700 -6.92 -24.98 -22.51
C VAL A 700 -5.86 -23.99 -22.96
N GLY A 701 -6.09 -22.70 -22.71
CA GLY A 701 -5.16 -21.62 -23.02
C GLY A 701 -5.09 -20.61 -21.89
N PHE A 702 -3.89 -20.13 -21.60
CA PHE A 702 -3.60 -19.04 -20.68
C PHE A 702 -2.95 -17.89 -21.46
N VAL A 703 -3.14 -16.65 -21.01
CA VAL A 703 -2.48 -15.47 -21.58
C VAL A 703 -1.90 -14.63 -20.45
N ASP A 704 -0.63 -14.27 -20.58
CA ASP A 704 0.01 -13.19 -19.83
C ASP A 704 0.20 -11.97 -20.76
N ASN A 705 0.55 -10.82 -20.18
CA ASN A 705 0.59 -9.54 -20.89
C ASN A 705 1.73 -9.38 -21.94
N SER A 706 2.46 -10.43 -22.29
CA SER A 706 3.58 -10.41 -23.26
C SER A 706 3.18 -10.58 -24.74
N ASN A 707 1.89 -10.82 -25.04
CA ASN A 707 1.33 -10.83 -26.40
C ASN A 707 1.94 -11.91 -27.35
N GLN A 708 2.35 -13.05 -26.80
CA GLN A 708 2.54 -14.31 -27.54
C GLN A 708 1.44 -15.31 -27.16
N ILE A 709 0.89 -16.01 -28.15
CA ILE A 709 -0.09 -17.08 -27.95
C ILE A 709 0.63 -18.42 -28.09
N LEU A 710 0.54 -19.27 -27.06
CA LEU A 710 0.88 -20.68 -27.13
C LEU A 710 -0.42 -21.49 -27.17
N GLU A 711 -0.66 -22.21 -28.27
CA GLU A 711 -1.72 -23.22 -28.36
C GLU A 711 -1.13 -24.63 -28.25
N PHE A 712 -1.81 -25.52 -27.54
CA PHE A 712 -1.48 -26.94 -27.46
C PHE A 712 -2.75 -27.79 -27.65
N ASP A 713 -2.63 -28.91 -28.36
CA ASP A 713 -3.70 -29.91 -28.46
C ASP A 713 -3.42 -31.07 -27.50
N LEU A 714 -4.32 -31.32 -26.54
CA LEU A 714 -4.25 -32.44 -25.60
C LEU A 714 -4.94 -33.68 -26.19
N LYS A 715 -4.27 -34.84 -26.14
CA LYS A 715 -4.81 -36.09 -26.70
C LYS A 715 -4.63 -37.28 -25.77
N VAL A 716 -5.72 -37.64 -25.08
CA VAL A 716 -5.73 -38.74 -24.10
C VAL A 716 -6.01 -40.08 -24.79
N LEU A 717 -4.98 -40.93 -24.88
CA LEU A 717 -5.07 -42.26 -25.49
C LEU A 717 -5.10 -43.36 -24.42
N GLU A 718 -6.32 -43.57 -23.89
CA GLU A 718 -6.74 -44.59 -22.90
C GLU A 718 -6.35 -44.34 -21.43
N ARG A 719 -7.33 -44.54 -20.52
CA ARG A 719 -7.14 -44.37 -19.06
C ARG A 719 -6.29 -45.50 -18.47
N GLY A 720 -5.23 -45.15 -17.73
CA GLY A 720 -4.69 -46.00 -16.67
C GLY A 720 -3.23 -46.48 -16.77
N LYS A 721 -2.39 -45.86 -17.62
CA LYS A 721 -0.92 -45.99 -17.53
C LYS A 721 -0.23 -44.68 -17.86
N ASP A 722 0.72 -44.30 -17.03
CA ASP A 722 1.36 -42.99 -17.06
C ASP A 722 2.32 -42.85 -18.25
N THR A 723 2.03 -41.93 -19.16
CA THR A 723 3.04 -41.16 -19.91
C THR A 723 2.39 -39.93 -20.52
N ILE A 724 2.90 -38.73 -20.22
CA ILE A 724 2.64 -37.53 -21.01
C ILE A 724 3.68 -37.50 -22.15
N SER A 725 3.32 -36.99 -23.32
CA SER A 725 4.24 -36.84 -24.45
C SER A 725 3.98 -35.53 -25.17
N PHE A 726 5.05 -34.81 -25.48
CA PHE A 726 5.05 -33.50 -26.11
C PHE A 726 5.75 -33.58 -27.46
N ASP A 727 5.31 -32.76 -28.43
CA ASP A 727 5.99 -32.56 -29.71
C ASP A 727 6.20 -31.04 -29.86
N VAL A 728 7.46 -30.60 -29.95
CA VAL A 728 7.86 -29.18 -29.90
C VAL A 728 8.54 -28.83 -31.22
N THR A 729 8.03 -27.81 -31.91
CA THR A 729 8.31 -27.62 -33.34
C THR A 729 9.23 -26.45 -33.72
N ASP A 730 9.62 -25.55 -32.80
CA ASP A 730 10.72 -24.57 -32.90
C ASP A 730 10.88 -23.80 -31.55
N GLU A 731 11.93 -23.01 -31.29
CA GLU A 731 13.18 -23.49 -30.69
C GLU A 731 13.47 -22.77 -29.35
N THR A 732 13.97 -23.49 -28.33
CA THR A 732 15.33 -23.34 -27.76
C THR A 732 15.51 -24.03 -26.41
N SER A 733 14.47 -24.14 -25.58
CA SER A 733 14.51 -24.98 -24.37
C SER A 733 13.11 -25.42 -23.90
N LEU A 734 13.05 -26.60 -23.27
CA LEU A 734 11.90 -27.12 -22.52
C LEU A 734 12.41 -27.52 -21.15
N SER A 735 11.76 -27.05 -20.09
CA SER A 735 12.06 -27.41 -18.69
C SER A 735 10.80 -28.00 -18.06
N LEU A 736 10.97 -29.08 -17.31
CA LEU A 736 9.89 -29.85 -16.69
C LEU A 736 10.27 -30.11 -15.23
N ASP A 737 9.59 -29.45 -14.29
CA ASP A 737 9.71 -29.77 -12.87
C ASP A 737 8.75 -30.91 -12.51
N LEU A 738 9.29 -32.00 -11.97
CA LEU A 738 8.59 -33.26 -11.75
C LEU A 738 8.95 -33.82 -10.37
N GLY A 739 8.00 -33.73 -9.43
CA GLY A 739 8.13 -34.33 -8.11
C GLY A 739 8.28 -35.86 -8.14
N ASP A 740 8.62 -36.44 -6.98
CA ASP A 740 9.26 -37.75 -6.74
C ASP A 740 8.65 -39.05 -7.34
N ASN A 741 7.60 -38.99 -8.17
CA ASN A 741 7.13 -40.15 -8.94
C ASN A 741 6.62 -39.73 -10.32
N ASN A 742 7.37 -40.03 -11.40
CA ASN A 742 6.85 -40.37 -12.74
C ASN A 742 7.99 -40.83 -13.69
N ASP A 743 7.75 -41.86 -14.51
CA ASP A 743 8.62 -42.23 -15.63
C ASP A 743 8.25 -41.39 -16.87
N VAL A 744 9.19 -40.62 -17.43
CA VAL A 744 8.96 -39.74 -18.60
C VAL A 744 9.75 -40.19 -19.82
N SER A 745 9.13 -40.11 -21.00
CA SER A 745 9.71 -40.47 -22.29
C SER A 745 9.57 -39.30 -23.27
N VAL A 746 10.70 -38.76 -23.73
CA VAL A 746 10.77 -37.63 -24.68
C VAL A 746 11.27 -38.12 -26.04
N LYS A 747 10.75 -37.57 -27.14
CA LYS A 747 11.17 -37.92 -28.50
C LYS A 747 11.31 -36.66 -29.36
N ALA A 748 12.54 -36.23 -29.58
CA ALA A 748 12.83 -34.95 -30.22
C ALA A 748 13.00 -35.01 -31.75
N GLY A 749 12.77 -33.86 -32.40
CA GLY A 749 13.22 -33.57 -33.77
C GLY A 749 14.73 -33.41 -33.87
N ALA A 750 15.25 -33.21 -35.09
CA ALA A 750 16.68 -33.32 -35.41
C ALA A 750 17.58 -32.17 -34.90
N SER A 751 17.03 -31.18 -34.19
CA SER A 751 17.69 -29.88 -33.89
C SER A 751 17.85 -29.58 -32.39
N LEU A 752 17.45 -30.48 -31.48
CA LEU A 752 17.50 -30.21 -30.04
C LEU A 752 18.92 -30.37 -29.48
N GLU A 753 19.50 -29.31 -28.90
CA GLU A 753 20.90 -29.33 -28.41
C GLU A 753 21.07 -29.75 -26.94
N GLU A 754 20.10 -29.49 -26.04
CA GLU A 754 20.20 -29.87 -24.61
C GLU A 754 18.84 -30.20 -23.99
N ILE A 755 18.84 -31.07 -22.97
CA ILE A 755 17.70 -31.41 -22.10
C ILE A 755 18.20 -31.40 -20.66
N ASN A 756 17.61 -30.56 -19.81
CA ASN A 756 17.83 -30.59 -18.37
C ASN A 756 16.54 -31.08 -17.69
N VAL A 757 16.68 -32.15 -16.91
CA VAL A 757 15.64 -32.80 -16.09
C VAL A 757 16.01 -32.56 -14.63
#